data_AF-A0A0D2MV33-F1
#
_entry.id   AF-A0A0D2MV33-F1
#
_cell.length_a   1.000
_cell.length_b   1.000
_cell.length_c   1.000
_cell.angle_alpha   90.00
_cell.angle_beta   90.00
_cell.angle_gamma   90.00
#
_symmetry.space_group_name_H-M   'P 1'
#
loop_
_entity.id
_entity.type
_entity.pdbx_description
1 polymer ?
#
loop_
_entity_poly.entity_id
_entity_poly.type
_entity_poly.pdbx_seq_one_letter_code
_entity_poly.pdbx_strand_id
1 'polypeptide(L)'
;MLEAEQASPDAVTTSEEMRIPGLLLVPDFVSPEEEAALLAAIDANHGGWSALAKRRVQHYGYRFEYAVRGVDPRQRAGEPLPSWLSPVLARIAAAPGRLGAPPALDQATVNEYTPGVGLAPHVDTHSAFEGAVLSLTLAGGAAMELRRGGERRALLLPPRSLLVMGGEARYAWQHYIPHRKSDLVGGIPVLRPPRRVSITLRQVRDPGQPCRCAWPEQCDSQLGAQPPTRLQVLAQQLQQQQRQQEQQQQQGQQREHPHHLLINGQQPGWEQQQQEQRGQQQQQQEQQQEQQLQKERIPGESEGQRQDEEQRQQQPIMPVNGSSSHSPHSSKCADTPAAAAAAAQAHAPAPPAETEGSEAAEQLAQQLESAYVHRVYDAIAPHFSSTRFAIWPKVREFMERLPRGAVVADVGCGNGKYFGVRRDAAVLGSDRSTGLAAVAARRLVPSTLPSLYIPTADVLVADALALPYRGGCCDAALCVAVLHHISSEERRGRLLSELLRLLRPGGRALVTVWATDQEEPHKTIAKWAPFAGAPQPPAPAGGSSMVGPPEGGRREDEGAAAGGQGPAGDYLVPWHLPFNRAGGAPAAAAAAKAAPHPGEGGDAQRQLAGAGGAAAAPGAARLDAAKGAVVFQRYYHLFERGELEALVARVPGATLVDSFYDRSNWCAVFERAAAV
;
A
#
# COMPACT_ATOMS: atom_id res chain seq x y z
N MET A 1 14.28 -19.09 12.50
CA MET A 1 14.34 -18.13 13.61
C MET A 1 13.43 -16.97 13.25
N LEU A 2 12.35 -16.83 14.01
CA LEU A 2 11.30 -15.85 13.82
C LEU A 2 11.70 -14.55 14.54
N GLU A 3 11.82 -13.43 13.85
CA GLU A 3 11.76 -12.13 14.52
C GLU A 3 10.29 -11.85 14.81
N ALA A 4 9.87 -12.16 16.04
CA ALA A 4 8.61 -11.68 16.58
C ALA A 4 8.48 -10.18 16.32
N GLU A 5 7.29 -9.72 15.93
CA GLU A 5 6.93 -8.30 15.89
C GLU A 5 6.87 -7.80 17.35
N GLN A 6 8.04 -7.74 17.99
CA GLN A 6 8.22 -7.18 19.31
C GLN A 6 7.67 -5.75 19.30
N ALA A 7 6.92 -5.42 20.35
CA ALA A 7 6.48 -4.07 20.64
C ALA A 7 7.61 -3.09 20.32
N SER A 8 7.29 -1.95 19.70
CA SER A 8 8.33 -0.98 19.38
C SER A 8 9.12 -0.66 20.64
N PRO A 9 10.47 -0.71 20.59
CA PRO A 9 11.27 -0.48 21.77
C PRO A 9 10.93 0.90 22.34
N ASP A 10 10.85 0.96 23.66
CA ASP A 10 10.73 2.22 24.39
C ASP A 10 11.96 3.07 24.06
N ALA A 11 11.72 4.32 23.66
CA ALA A 11 12.80 5.18 23.20
C ALA A 11 13.54 5.76 24.41
N VAL A 12 14.84 5.51 24.46
CA VAL A 12 15.73 6.19 25.41
C VAL A 12 15.98 7.62 24.96
N THR A 13 16.39 8.49 25.87
CA THR A 13 16.59 9.92 25.60
C THR A 13 18.05 10.30 25.41
N THR A 14 18.99 9.38 25.66
CA THR A 14 20.44 9.60 25.52
C THR A 14 21.09 8.57 24.60
N SER A 15 22.15 8.96 23.90
CA SER A 15 22.92 8.05 23.05
C SER A 15 23.76 7.04 23.84
N GLU A 16 24.10 7.36 25.09
CA GLU A 16 24.88 6.53 26.00
C GLU A 16 24.08 5.29 26.40
N GLU A 17 22.78 5.46 26.68
CA GLU A 17 21.85 4.35 26.95
C GLU A 17 21.67 3.45 25.74
N MET A 18 21.80 4.00 24.52
CA MET A 18 21.74 3.20 23.31
C MET A 18 22.90 2.22 23.21
N ARG A 19 24.07 2.45 23.85
CA ARG A 19 25.25 1.56 23.80
C ARG A 19 25.62 1.10 22.38
N ILE A 20 25.53 1.99 21.39
CA ILE A 20 25.92 1.74 20.00
C ILE A 20 27.22 2.52 19.72
N PRO A 21 28.35 1.85 19.40
CA PRO A 21 29.60 2.53 19.10
C PRO A 21 29.47 3.51 17.92
N GLY A 22 29.95 4.73 18.13
CA GLY A 22 29.91 5.80 17.12
C GLY A 22 28.56 6.50 16.99
N LEU A 23 27.60 6.24 17.87
CA LEU A 23 26.36 7.00 17.97
C LEU A 23 26.49 8.09 19.06
N LEU A 24 26.18 9.33 18.73
CA LEU A 24 26.18 10.46 19.66
C LEU A 24 24.97 11.36 19.42
N LEU A 25 24.23 11.70 20.47
CA LEU A 25 23.16 12.69 20.43
C LEU A 25 23.58 13.91 21.23
N VAL A 26 23.66 15.07 20.58
CA VAL A 26 23.94 16.35 21.23
C VAL A 26 22.63 17.12 21.36
N PRO A 27 22.03 17.22 22.57
CA PRO A 27 20.83 18.02 22.79
C PRO A 27 21.16 19.52 22.68
N ASP A 28 20.14 20.33 22.38
CA ASP A 28 20.22 21.80 22.29
C ASP A 28 21.45 22.29 21.50
N PHE A 29 21.75 21.60 20.40
CA PHE A 29 22.89 21.91 19.52
C PHE A 29 22.72 23.27 18.83
N VAL A 30 21.48 23.67 18.56
CA VAL A 30 21.13 25.02 18.10
C VAL A 30 20.22 25.70 19.12
N SER A 31 20.30 27.02 19.21
CA SER A 31 19.36 27.80 20.03
C SER A 31 17.96 27.86 19.39
N PRO A 32 16.90 28.22 20.14
CA PRO A 32 15.57 28.48 19.57
C PRO A 32 15.58 29.54 18.46
N GLU A 33 16.40 30.59 18.59
CA GLU A 33 16.54 31.65 17.60
C GLU A 33 17.19 31.14 16.31
N GLU A 34 18.23 30.30 16.43
CA GLU A 34 18.86 29.63 15.31
C GLU A 34 17.89 28.65 14.64
N GLU A 35 17.13 27.86 15.40
CA GLU A 35 16.10 26.96 14.87
C GLU A 35 15.06 27.73 14.04
N ALA A 36 14.58 28.87 14.55
CA ALA A 36 13.64 29.72 13.82
C ALA A 36 14.25 30.26 12.52
N ALA A 37 15.51 30.72 12.55
CA ALA A 37 16.21 31.22 11.37
C ALA A 37 16.42 30.13 10.30
N LEU A 38 16.81 28.92 10.73
CA LEU A 38 16.98 27.76 9.84
C LEU A 38 15.65 27.37 9.19
N LEU A 39 14.57 27.29 9.96
CA LEU A 39 13.23 26.98 9.44
C LEU A 39 12.74 28.05 8.46
N ALA A 40 12.94 29.33 8.76
CA ALA A 40 12.59 30.43 7.86
C ALA A 40 13.36 30.36 6.53
N ALA A 41 14.67 30.06 6.57
CA ALA A 41 15.48 29.90 5.37
C ALA A 41 15.04 28.69 4.51
N ILE A 42 14.69 27.57 5.14
CA ILE A 42 14.14 26.38 4.48
C ILE A 42 12.80 26.70 3.81
N ASP A 43 11.93 27.43 4.50
CA ASP A 43 10.58 27.76 4.03
C ASP A 43 10.59 28.78 2.91
N ALA A 44 11.52 29.75 2.93
CA ALA A 44 11.69 30.74 1.88
C ALA A 44 12.09 30.12 0.52
N ASN A 45 12.70 28.93 0.51
CA ASN A 45 13.06 28.21 -0.70
C ASN A 45 11.87 27.42 -1.30
N HIS A 46 10.78 28.10 -1.62
CA HIS A 46 9.54 27.47 -2.08
C HIS A 46 9.71 26.55 -3.31
N GLY A 47 10.63 26.89 -4.23
CA GLY A 47 10.93 26.09 -5.43
C GLY A 47 11.87 24.91 -5.21
N GLY A 48 12.50 24.79 -4.03
CA GLY A 48 13.47 23.73 -3.72
C GLY A 48 12.86 22.39 -3.30
N TRP A 49 11.54 22.35 -3.05
CA TRP A 49 10.87 21.15 -2.58
C TRP A 49 10.63 20.15 -3.70
N SER A 50 11.19 18.95 -3.56
CA SER A 50 10.84 17.77 -4.34
C SER A 50 9.92 16.86 -3.54
N ALA A 51 8.79 16.46 -4.12
CA ALA A 51 7.87 15.52 -3.48
C ALA A 51 8.36 14.08 -3.67
N LEU A 52 8.49 13.34 -2.57
CA LEU A 52 8.58 11.88 -2.56
C LEU A 52 7.22 11.30 -2.16
N ALA A 53 7.03 9.99 -2.33
CA ALA A 53 5.73 9.32 -2.13
C ALA A 53 5.01 9.65 -0.80
N LYS A 54 5.77 9.88 0.29
CA LYS A 54 5.23 10.13 1.64
C LYS A 54 5.76 11.40 2.34
N ARG A 55 6.82 12.03 1.83
CA ARG A 55 7.47 13.20 2.46
C ARG A 55 8.00 14.14 1.38
N ARG A 56 8.35 15.36 1.72
CA ARG A 56 9.05 16.28 0.81
C ARG A 56 10.48 16.51 1.26
N VAL A 57 11.35 16.79 0.29
CA VAL A 57 12.79 16.94 0.50
C VAL A 57 13.33 18.16 -0.22
N GLN A 58 14.40 18.74 0.32
CA GLN A 58 15.27 19.67 -0.41
C GLN A 58 16.70 19.15 -0.38
N HIS A 59 17.47 19.42 -1.43
CA HIS A 59 18.86 19.00 -1.56
C HIS A 59 19.75 20.21 -1.78
N TYR A 60 20.90 20.24 -1.11
CA TYR A 60 21.91 21.28 -1.24
C TYR A 60 23.31 20.68 -1.39
N GLY A 61 24.18 21.37 -2.12
CA GLY A 61 25.45 20.83 -2.59
C GLY A 61 25.21 19.78 -3.67
N TYR A 62 25.17 18.51 -3.28
CA TYR A 62 24.85 17.41 -4.20
C TYR A 62 23.38 17.00 -4.11
N ARG A 63 22.75 16.81 -5.28
CA ARG A 63 21.40 16.24 -5.37
C ARG A 63 21.48 14.75 -5.11
N PHE A 64 20.65 14.26 -4.18
CA PHE A 64 20.51 12.81 -3.96
C PHE A 64 19.53 12.23 -4.98
N GLU A 65 20.01 11.25 -5.74
CA GLU A 65 19.22 10.53 -6.74
C GLU A 65 18.70 9.22 -6.13
N TYR A 66 17.42 9.22 -5.75
CA TYR A 66 16.78 8.09 -5.07
C TYR A 66 16.69 6.82 -5.92
N ALA A 67 16.65 6.94 -7.25
CA ALA A 67 16.59 5.80 -8.16
C ALA A 67 17.88 4.95 -8.11
N VAL A 68 19.02 5.62 -7.99
CA VAL A 68 20.34 5.00 -7.88
C VAL A 68 20.83 4.92 -6.44
N ARG A 69 20.05 5.45 -5.48
CA ARG A 69 20.39 5.55 -4.05
C ARG A 69 21.76 6.17 -3.81
N GLY A 70 22.08 7.24 -4.54
CA GLY A 70 23.40 7.85 -4.47
C GLY A 70 23.38 9.31 -4.86
N VAL A 71 24.56 9.85 -5.09
CA VAL A 71 24.78 11.16 -5.67
C VAL A 71 25.57 10.96 -6.96
N ASP A 72 25.37 11.79 -7.98
CA ASP A 72 26.29 11.84 -9.12
C ASP A 72 27.41 12.83 -8.77
N PRO A 73 28.62 12.36 -8.40
CA PRO A 73 29.71 13.24 -8.01
C PRO A 73 30.20 14.13 -9.16
N ARG A 74 29.86 13.81 -10.41
CA ARG A 74 30.17 14.63 -11.60
C ARG A 74 29.15 15.75 -11.82
N GLN A 75 27.96 15.64 -11.23
CA GLN A 75 26.92 16.67 -11.25
C GLN A 75 26.93 17.43 -9.92
N ARG A 76 28.09 18.01 -9.57
CA ARG A 76 28.12 19.04 -8.55
C ARG A 76 27.29 20.21 -9.07
N ALA A 77 26.13 20.43 -8.48
CA ALA A 77 25.25 21.55 -8.84
C ALA A 77 25.83 22.86 -8.28
N GLY A 78 27.00 23.29 -8.76
CA GLY A 78 27.60 24.54 -8.30
C GLY A 78 27.78 24.63 -6.78
N GLU A 79 27.38 25.78 -6.23
CA GLU A 79 27.79 26.43 -4.95
C GLU A 79 27.99 25.56 -3.69
N PRO A 80 28.82 26.03 -2.73
CA PRO A 80 28.93 25.44 -1.39
C PRO A 80 27.56 25.31 -0.70
N LEU A 81 27.52 24.55 0.41
CA LEU A 81 26.33 24.50 1.25
C LEU A 81 25.83 25.92 1.59
N PRO A 82 24.51 26.17 1.59
CA PRO A 82 23.96 27.51 1.75
C PRO A 82 24.50 28.24 2.97
N SER A 83 24.70 29.56 2.84
CA SER A 83 25.28 30.40 3.90
C SER A 83 24.49 30.39 5.21
N TRP A 84 23.18 30.13 5.17
CA TRP A 84 22.35 29.97 6.37
C TRP A 84 22.70 28.72 7.19
N LEU A 85 23.42 27.74 6.63
CA LEU A 85 23.99 26.60 7.37
C LEU A 85 25.35 26.91 8.01
N SER A 86 26.01 28.00 7.62
CA SER A 86 27.39 28.31 8.07
C SER A 86 27.57 28.28 9.59
N PRO A 87 26.66 28.81 10.44
CA PRO A 87 26.82 28.73 11.89
C PRO A 87 26.85 27.28 12.41
N VAL A 88 25.98 26.42 11.86
CA VAL A 88 25.90 24.98 12.19
C VAL A 88 27.19 24.28 11.75
N LEU A 89 27.63 24.53 10.51
CA LEU A 89 28.85 23.92 9.95
C LEU A 89 30.10 24.35 10.71
N ALA A 90 30.23 25.63 11.05
CA ALA A 90 31.34 26.15 11.85
C ALA A 90 31.38 25.52 13.25
N ARG A 91 30.22 25.35 13.89
CA ARG A 91 30.10 24.68 15.20
C ARG A 91 30.51 23.21 15.14
N ILE A 92 30.13 22.50 14.07
CA ILE A 92 30.56 21.11 13.84
C ILE A 92 32.08 21.06 13.63
N ALA A 93 32.62 21.95 12.79
CA ALA A 93 34.05 22.03 12.47
C ALA A 93 34.93 22.43 13.67
N ALA A 94 34.39 23.14 14.65
CA ALA A 94 35.09 23.50 15.88
C ALA A 94 35.18 22.36 16.91
N ALA A 95 34.43 21.26 16.74
CA ALA A 95 34.41 20.12 17.65
C ALA A 95 34.63 18.76 16.95
N PRO A 96 35.62 18.61 16.04
CA PRO A 96 35.74 17.43 15.18
C PRO A 96 36.11 16.17 15.98
N GLY A 97 36.98 16.30 17.00
CA GLY A 97 37.36 15.17 17.85
C GLY A 97 36.22 14.66 18.76
N ARG A 98 35.30 15.55 19.16
CA ARG A 98 34.13 15.18 19.98
C ARG A 98 33.00 14.56 19.13
N LEU A 99 32.83 15.04 17.91
CA LEU A 99 31.73 14.62 17.03
C LEU A 99 32.14 13.51 16.05
N GLY A 100 33.44 13.30 15.81
CA GLY A 100 33.90 12.39 14.74
C GLY A 100 33.44 12.83 13.35
N ALA A 101 33.17 14.12 13.17
CA ALA A 101 32.62 14.67 11.94
C ALA A 101 33.67 14.67 10.82
N PRO A 102 33.27 14.44 9.55
CA PRO A 102 34.17 14.53 8.42
C PRO A 102 34.76 15.95 8.25
N PRO A 103 35.95 16.09 7.66
CA PRO A 103 36.63 17.38 7.48
C PRO A 103 35.88 18.33 6.56
N ALA A 104 35.03 17.82 5.66
CA ALA A 104 34.24 18.63 4.74
C ALA A 104 32.83 18.03 4.57
N LEU A 105 31.82 18.74 5.08
CA LEU A 105 30.42 18.44 4.78
C LEU A 105 30.02 19.24 3.55
N ASP A 106 29.65 18.54 2.48
CA ASP A 106 29.40 19.11 1.15
C ASP A 106 28.02 18.72 0.59
N GLN A 107 27.25 17.91 1.32
CA GLN A 107 25.89 17.50 0.95
C GLN A 107 24.94 17.70 2.12
N ALA A 108 23.82 18.41 1.89
CA ALA A 108 22.72 18.51 2.85
C ALA A 108 21.37 18.04 2.26
N THR A 109 20.61 17.25 3.02
CA THR A 109 19.23 16.86 2.67
C THR A 109 18.29 17.32 3.77
N VAL A 110 17.39 18.24 3.42
CA VAL A 110 16.28 18.63 4.29
C VAL A 110 15.14 17.67 4.06
N ASN A 111 14.63 17.05 5.12
CA ASN A 111 13.45 16.21 5.09
C ASN A 111 12.37 16.84 5.96
N GLU A 112 11.15 16.95 5.45
CA GLU A 112 10.00 17.34 6.26
C GLU A 112 9.01 16.18 6.42
N TYR A 113 8.62 15.95 7.67
CA TYR A 113 7.70 14.89 8.09
C TYR A 113 6.46 15.50 8.75
N THR A 114 5.30 14.98 8.35
CA THR A 114 4.03 15.20 9.05
C THR A 114 3.73 13.99 9.95
N PRO A 115 2.84 14.12 10.96
CA PRO A 115 2.47 13.02 11.84
C PRO A 115 2.06 11.75 11.08
N GLY A 116 2.61 10.61 11.48
CA GLY A 116 2.38 9.32 10.81
C GLY A 116 3.31 9.03 9.64
N VAL A 117 4.03 10.03 9.13
CA VAL A 117 5.08 9.85 8.13
C VAL A 117 6.39 9.53 8.83
N GLY A 118 7.06 8.50 8.32
CA GLY A 118 8.33 8.01 8.79
C GLY A 118 9.31 7.82 7.61
N LEU A 119 10.37 7.08 7.87
CA LEU A 119 11.43 6.78 6.94
C LEU A 119 11.72 5.29 7.05
N ALA A 120 11.65 4.54 5.95
CA ALA A 120 11.87 3.09 5.94
C ALA A 120 13.28 2.70 6.43
N PRO A 121 13.49 1.48 6.96
CA PRO A 121 14.80 1.06 7.44
C PRO A 121 15.81 1.06 6.30
N HIS A 122 16.96 1.67 6.51
CA HIS A 122 18.04 1.71 5.52
C HIS A 122 19.38 2.04 6.20
N VAL A 123 20.46 1.77 5.48
CA VAL A 123 21.80 2.31 5.75
C VAL A 123 22.08 3.36 4.67
N ASP A 124 22.75 4.45 5.03
CA ASP A 124 23.19 5.43 4.03
C ASP A 124 24.27 4.79 3.13
N THR A 125 24.09 4.90 1.81
CA THR A 125 24.92 4.21 0.81
C THR A 125 26.42 4.42 1.04
N HIS A 126 27.17 3.32 1.17
CA HIS A 126 28.58 3.36 1.58
C HIS A 126 29.48 3.94 0.47
N SER A 127 29.16 3.64 -0.79
CA SER A 127 29.86 4.20 -1.95
C SER A 127 29.57 5.68 -2.19
N ALA A 128 28.44 6.21 -1.71
CA ALA A 128 28.03 7.58 -2.00
C ALA A 128 28.61 8.59 -0.99
N PHE A 129 28.78 8.17 0.26
CA PHE A 129 29.19 9.06 1.35
C PHE A 129 30.35 8.46 2.13
N GLU A 130 31.16 9.33 2.74
CA GLU A 130 32.25 8.96 3.63
C GLU A 130 32.04 9.54 5.05
N GLY A 131 32.83 9.08 6.03
CA GLY A 131 32.84 9.63 7.38
C GLY A 131 31.54 9.44 8.14
N ALA A 132 31.31 10.29 9.14
CA ALA A 132 30.06 10.30 9.89
C ALA A 132 28.91 10.97 9.10
N VAL A 133 27.69 10.52 9.38
CA VAL A 133 26.44 11.16 8.94
C VAL A 133 25.87 11.93 10.12
N LEU A 134 25.54 13.19 9.89
CA LEU A 134 25.01 14.08 10.92
C LEU A 134 23.56 14.45 10.59
N SER A 135 22.68 14.52 11.58
CA SER A 135 21.27 14.86 11.39
C SER A 135 20.80 15.83 12.46
N LEU A 136 20.60 17.09 12.07
CA LEU A 136 20.00 18.13 12.91
C LEU A 136 18.48 17.99 12.89
N THR A 137 17.84 17.90 14.05
CA THR A 137 16.37 17.83 14.19
C THR A 137 15.82 19.21 14.56
N LEU A 138 14.78 19.67 13.86
CA LEU A 138 14.15 20.99 14.03
C LEU A 138 12.62 20.87 14.06
N ALA A 139 11.97 21.87 14.66
CA ALA A 139 10.53 22.03 14.88
C ALA A 139 9.89 20.96 15.78
N GLY A 140 10.28 19.70 15.61
CA GLY A 140 9.61 18.58 16.25
C GLY A 140 10.44 17.31 16.31
N GLY A 141 10.31 16.59 17.42
CA GLY A 141 11.03 15.35 17.64
C GLY A 141 10.34 14.11 17.09
N ALA A 142 11.09 13.01 17.03
CA ALA A 142 10.57 11.66 16.78
C ALA A 142 11.56 10.61 17.30
N ALA A 143 11.06 9.44 17.69
CA ALA A 143 11.94 8.31 17.95
C ALA A 143 12.47 7.71 16.64
N MET A 144 13.79 7.55 16.57
CA MET A 144 14.50 6.80 15.53
C MET A 144 14.84 5.42 16.07
N GLU A 145 14.45 4.37 15.36
CA GLU A 145 14.88 3.01 15.65
C GLU A 145 16.18 2.71 14.89
N LEU A 146 17.15 2.13 15.58
CA LEU A 146 18.33 1.51 14.99
C LEU A 146 18.20 -0.02 15.07
N ARG A 147 18.47 -0.69 13.96
CA ARG A 147 18.34 -2.15 13.82
C ARG A 147 19.62 -2.77 13.28
N ARG A 148 20.06 -3.88 13.89
CA ARG A 148 21.20 -4.68 13.42
C ARG A 148 20.99 -6.13 13.82
N GLY A 149 20.90 -7.02 12.84
CA GLY A 149 20.44 -8.40 13.09
C GLY A 149 19.08 -8.39 13.79
N GLY A 150 18.94 -9.20 14.84
CA GLY A 150 17.73 -9.24 15.69
C GLY A 150 17.64 -8.14 16.75
N GLU A 151 18.63 -7.26 16.86
CA GLU A 151 18.61 -6.17 17.85
C GLU A 151 17.86 -4.94 17.34
N ARG A 152 17.00 -4.38 18.20
CA ARG A 152 16.24 -3.15 17.93
C ARG A 152 16.38 -2.22 19.13
N ARG A 153 16.82 -0.99 18.90
CA ARG A 153 16.92 0.06 19.92
C ARG A 153 16.27 1.34 19.41
N ALA A 154 15.62 2.12 20.26
CA ALA A 154 15.00 3.38 19.87
C ALA A 154 15.61 4.55 20.64
N LEU A 155 15.94 5.62 19.92
CA LEU A 155 16.46 6.87 20.48
C LEU A 155 15.48 8.00 20.14
N LEU A 156 15.03 8.74 21.16
CA LEU A 156 14.26 9.96 20.95
C LEU A 156 15.20 11.05 20.39
N LEU A 157 14.81 11.65 19.27
CA LEU A 157 15.49 12.81 18.70
C LEU A 157 14.67 14.06 19.04
N PRO A 158 15.01 14.82 20.10
CA PRO A 158 14.30 16.05 20.44
C PRO A 158 14.57 17.16 19.43
N PRO A 159 13.72 18.20 19.32
CA PRO A 159 14.02 19.38 18.52
C PRO A 159 15.33 20.03 19.00
N ARG A 160 15.99 20.74 18.08
CA ARG A 160 17.30 21.39 18.25
C ARG A 160 18.48 20.46 18.54
N SER A 161 18.30 19.14 18.48
CA SER A 161 19.37 18.18 18.70
C SER A 161 20.11 17.80 17.42
N LEU A 162 21.40 17.51 17.57
CA LEU A 162 22.24 16.96 16.51
C LEU A 162 22.55 15.49 16.81
N LEU A 163 22.06 14.60 15.95
CA LEU A 163 22.48 13.19 15.95
C LEU A 163 23.74 13.04 15.09
N VAL A 164 24.73 12.32 15.59
CA VAL A 164 25.92 11.92 14.84
C VAL A 164 26.01 10.41 14.80
N MET A 165 26.12 9.87 13.59
CA MET A 165 26.34 8.45 13.33
C MET A 165 27.69 8.31 12.63
N GLY A 166 28.69 7.81 13.35
CA GLY A 166 30.00 7.44 12.83
C GLY A 166 30.28 5.95 13.04
N GLY A 167 31.30 5.41 12.37
CA GLY A 167 31.74 4.03 12.55
C GLY A 167 30.59 3.02 12.48
N GLU A 168 30.49 2.15 13.48
CA GLU A 168 29.49 1.07 13.51
C GLU A 168 28.06 1.58 13.36
N ALA A 169 27.68 2.63 14.10
CA ALA A 169 26.35 3.23 14.05
C ALA A 169 25.90 3.63 12.63
N ARG A 170 26.86 4.00 11.78
CA ARG A 170 26.63 4.51 10.43
C ARG A 170 26.70 3.44 9.35
N TYR A 171 27.60 2.48 9.50
CA TYR A 171 27.88 1.48 8.47
C TYR A 171 27.18 0.13 8.72
N ALA A 172 26.85 -0.20 9.98
CA ALA A 172 26.34 -1.52 10.34
C ALA A 172 24.87 -1.51 10.78
N TRP A 173 24.40 -0.38 11.32
CA TRP A 173 23.04 -0.23 11.83
C TRP A 173 22.13 0.43 10.79
N GLN A 174 20.99 -0.21 10.53
CA GLN A 174 19.91 0.40 9.78
C GLN A 174 19.18 1.40 10.66
N HIS A 175 18.98 2.62 10.18
CA HIS A 175 18.19 3.62 10.86
C HIS A 175 16.80 3.76 10.23
N TYR A 176 15.81 3.98 11.08
CA TYR A 176 14.39 3.91 10.74
C TYR A 176 13.62 4.94 11.55
N ILE A 177 12.68 5.66 10.92
CA ILE A 177 11.70 6.46 11.66
C ILE A 177 10.34 5.78 11.47
N PRO A 178 9.72 5.23 12.54
CA PRO A 178 8.46 4.51 12.39
C PRO A 178 7.31 5.34 11.83
N HIS A 179 6.45 4.71 11.02
CA HIS A 179 5.22 5.33 10.50
C HIS A 179 4.13 5.35 11.58
N ARG A 180 4.24 6.28 12.53
CA ARG A 180 3.30 6.43 13.66
C ARG A 180 3.14 7.88 14.09
N LYS A 181 2.10 8.13 14.89
CA LYS A 181 1.73 9.47 15.38
C LYS A 181 2.20 9.75 16.81
N SER A 182 2.63 8.72 17.54
CA SER A 182 3.20 8.82 18.88
C SER A 182 4.40 7.89 19.02
N ASP A 183 5.31 8.23 19.91
CA ASP A 183 6.45 7.43 20.33
C ASP A 183 6.27 7.02 21.79
N LEU A 184 6.81 5.88 22.20
CA LEU A 184 6.90 5.50 23.62
C LEU A 184 8.25 6.00 24.14
N VAL A 185 8.24 6.77 25.22
CA VAL A 185 9.46 7.31 25.86
C VAL A 185 9.33 7.12 27.37
N GLY A 186 10.17 6.28 27.97
CA GLY A 186 10.08 5.94 29.39
C GLY A 186 8.72 5.32 29.76
N GLY A 187 8.14 4.53 28.86
CA GLY A 187 6.80 3.94 29.01
C GLY A 187 5.64 4.92 28.79
N ILE A 188 5.93 6.18 28.48
CA ILE A 188 4.91 7.23 28.29
C ILE A 188 4.71 7.50 26.80
N PRO A 189 3.46 7.46 26.27
CA PRO A 189 3.19 7.86 24.90
C PRO A 189 3.37 9.38 24.70
N VAL A 190 4.32 9.77 23.85
CA VAL A 190 4.58 11.15 23.43
C VAL A 190 4.06 11.36 22.01
N LEU A 191 3.13 12.29 21.81
CA LEU A 191 2.61 12.61 20.48
C LEU A 191 3.66 13.33 19.63
N ARG A 192 3.76 12.94 18.35
CA ARG A 192 4.60 13.64 17.39
C ARG A 192 3.95 14.97 17.01
N PRO A 193 4.73 16.05 16.95
CA PRO A 193 4.23 17.36 16.57
C PRO A 193 3.78 17.39 15.11
N PRO A 194 2.96 18.38 14.71
CA PRO A 194 2.41 18.49 13.35
C PRO A 194 3.47 18.65 12.26
N ARG A 195 4.69 19.04 12.65
CA ARG A 195 5.83 19.25 11.76
C ARG A 195 7.11 18.81 12.43
N ARG A 196 7.88 17.98 11.72
CA ARG A 196 9.30 17.69 12.03
C ARG A 196 10.11 17.98 10.79
N VAL A 197 11.20 18.71 10.96
CA VAL A 197 12.19 18.95 9.91
C VAL A 197 13.50 18.33 10.36
N SER A 198 14.24 17.70 9.44
CA SER A 198 15.62 17.30 9.72
C SER A 198 16.55 17.70 8.59
N ILE A 199 17.74 18.18 8.94
CA ILE A 199 18.81 18.50 8.01
C ILE A 199 19.89 17.43 8.17
N THR A 200 20.01 16.55 7.18
CA THR A 200 21.03 15.50 7.17
C THR A 200 22.25 16.01 6.40
N LEU A 201 23.39 16.07 7.06
CA LEU A 201 24.67 16.56 6.53
C LEU A 201 25.62 15.37 6.32
N ARG A 202 26.28 15.34 5.16
CA ARG A 202 27.19 14.26 4.74
C ARG A 202 28.38 14.81 3.98
N GLN A 203 29.44 13.99 3.90
CA GLN A 203 30.54 14.16 2.95
C GLN A 203 30.34 13.19 1.80
N VAL A 204 30.30 13.67 0.55
CA VAL A 204 30.30 12.82 -0.64
C VAL A 204 31.63 12.09 -0.76
N ARG A 205 31.56 10.79 -1.03
CA ARG A 205 32.74 9.95 -1.27
C ARG A 205 33.24 10.19 -2.70
N ASP A 206 34.56 10.22 -2.86
CA ASP A 206 35.19 10.27 -4.18
C ASP A 206 34.81 9.01 -4.99
N PRO A 207 34.21 9.14 -6.19
CA PRO A 207 33.86 8.00 -7.04
C PRO A 207 35.05 7.11 -7.42
N GLY A 208 36.28 7.62 -7.38
CA GLY A 208 37.50 6.84 -7.64
C GLY A 208 37.92 5.94 -6.48
N GLN A 209 37.31 6.09 -5.30
CA GLN A 209 37.69 5.35 -4.10
C GLN A 209 36.53 4.50 -3.55
N PRO A 210 36.52 3.18 -3.81
CA PRO A 210 35.48 2.31 -3.26
C PRO A 210 35.56 2.25 -1.74
N CYS A 211 34.40 2.11 -1.08
CA CYS A 211 34.37 1.96 0.38
C CYS A 211 35.03 0.65 0.82
N ARG A 212 35.89 0.72 1.84
CA ARG A 212 36.58 -0.42 2.47
C ARG A 212 36.30 -0.50 3.98
N CYS A 213 35.07 -0.17 4.38
CA CYS A 213 34.66 -0.22 5.78
C CYS A 213 34.73 -1.63 6.36
N ALA A 214 34.77 -1.76 7.68
CA ALA A 214 34.84 -3.04 8.40
C ALA A 214 33.54 -3.88 8.36
N TRP A 215 32.51 -3.44 7.63
CA TRP A 215 31.18 -4.05 7.55
C TRP A 215 30.80 -4.38 6.10
N PRO A 216 31.47 -5.37 5.47
CA PRO A 216 31.22 -5.74 4.07
C PRO A 216 29.77 -6.17 3.81
N GLU A 217 29.09 -6.74 4.81
CA GLU A 217 27.72 -7.26 4.72
C GLU A 217 26.65 -6.20 4.41
N GLN A 218 26.92 -4.92 4.69
CA GLN A 218 26.05 -3.79 4.34
C GLN A 218 26.66 -2.90 3.24
N CYS A 219 27.87 -3.21 2.78
CA CYS A 219 28.65 -2.32 1.93
C CYS A 219 28.47 -2.62 0.44
N ASP A 220 27.75 -1.74 -0.25
CA ASP A 220 27.50 -1.86 -1.69
C ASP A 220 28.80 -1.90 -2.53
N SER A 221 29.82 -1.12 -2.17
CA SER A 221 31.15 -1.20 -2.83
C SER A 221 31.83 -2.58 -2.70
N GLN A 222 31.66 -3.28 -1.57
CA GLN A 222 32.35 -4.56 -1.31
C GLN A 222 31.53 -5.77 -1.76
N LEU A 223 30.19 -5.63 -1.84
CA LEU A 223 29.28 -6.66 -2.34
C LEU A 223 29.28 -6.76 -3.88
N GLY A 224 30.01 -5.89 -4.59
CA GLY A 224 30.02 -5.84 -6.05
C GLY A 224 28.71 -5.32 -6.66
N ALA A 225 27.77 -4.87 -5.83
CA ALA A 225 26.53 -4.26 -6.25
C ALA A 225 26.80 -2.79 -6.60
N GLN A 226 27.18 -2.53 -7.84
CA GLN A 226 27.23 -1.15 -8.34
C GLN A 226 25.79 -0.62 -8.39
N PRO A 227 25.49 0.55 -7.78
CA PRO A 227 24.20 1.19 -7.99
C PRO A 227 23.98 1.41 -9.50
N PRO A 228 22.74 1.24 -10.01
CA PRO A 228 22.47 1.32 -11.44
C PRO A 228 22.90 2.69 -11.97
N THR A 229 23.54 2.72 -13.13
CA THR A 229 23.98 3.99 -13.73
C THR A 229 22.77 4.82 -14.18
N ARG A 230 22.94 6.14 -14.28
CA ARG A 230 21.89 7.03 -14.78
C ARG A 230 21.41 6.63 -16.18
N LEU A 231 22.31 6.16 -17.03
CA LEU A 231 22.00 5.60 -18.36
C LEU A 231 21.16 4.33 -18.26
N GLN A 232 21.46 3.43 -17.33
CA GLN A 232 20.64 2.21 -17.10
C GLN A 232 19.24 2.58 -16.58
N VAL A 233 19.14 3.56 -15.68
CA VAL A 233 17.84 4.06 -15.20
C VAL A 233 17.06 4.74 -16.32
N LEU A 234 17.70 5.59 -17.14
CA LEU A 234 17.07 6.28 -18.26
C LEU A 234 16.60 5.28 -19.33
N ALA A 235 17.42 4.27 -19.64
CA ALA A 235 17.06 3.19 -20.57
C ALA A 235 15.87 2.38 -20.06
N GLN A 236 15.82 2.06 -18.76
CA GLN A 236 14.66 1.40 -18.16
C GLN A 236 13.39 2.27 -18.22
N GLN A 237 13.52 3.58 -17.99
CA GLN A 237 12.41 4.53 -18.08
C GLN A 237 11.90 4.67 -19.52
N LEU A 238 12.79 4.76 -20.49
CA LEU A 238 12.47 4.80 -21.93
C LEU A 238 11.76 3.53 -22.37
N GLN A 239 12.27 2.35 -21.99
CA GLN A 239 11.59 1.09 -22.25
C GLN A 239 10.22 1.00 -21.57
N GLN A 240 10.05 1.59 -20.38
CA GLN A 240 8.75 1.70 -19.73
C GLN A 240 7.78 2.60 -20.50
N GLN A 241 8.25 3.73 -21.02
CA GLN A 241 7.43 4.64 -21.85
C GLN A 241 7.02 3.99 -23.18
N GLN A 242 7.95 3.33 -23.87
CA GLN A 242 7.64 2.59 -25.11
C GLN A 242 6.57 1.53 -24.87
N ARG A 243 6.72 0.70 -23.83
CA ARG A 243 5.69 -0.31 -23.49
C ARG A 243 4.34 0.30 -23.11
N GLN A 244 4.32 1.48 -22.48
CA GLN A 244 3.07 2.18 -22.17
C GLN A 244 2.40 2.72 -23.43
N GLN A 245 3.17 3.21 -24.40
CA GLN A 245 2.63 3.66 -25.69
C GLN A 245 2.12 2.49 -26.53
N GLU A 246 2.84 1.37 -26.58
CA GLU A 246 2.39 0.14 -27.25
C GLU A 246 1.08 -0.39 -26.63
N GLN A 247 0.97 -0.39 -25.31
CA GLN A 247 -0.26 -0.78 -24.61
C GLN A 247 -1.43 0.17 -24.91
N GLN A 248 -1.18 1.48 -25.04
CA GLN A 248 -2.21 2.44 -25.43
C GLN A 248 -2.66 2.25 -26.89
N GLN A 249 -1.73 1.93 -27.81
CA GLN A 249 -2.06 1.60 -29.20
C GLN A 249 -2.87 0.31 -29.30
N GLN A 250 -2.52 -0.73 -28.55
CA GLN A 250 -3.26 -1.99 -28.52
C GLN A 250 -4.66 -1.82 -27.91
N GLN A 251 -4.81 -0.99 -26.87
CA GLN A 251 -6.13 -0.66 -26.30
C GLN A 251 -6.97 0.22 -27.23
N GLY A 252 -6.34 1.07 -28.05
CA GLY A 252 -7.00 1.83 -29.12
C GLY A 252 -7.53 0.90 -30.22
N GLN A 253 -6.73 -0.06 -30.67
CA GLN A 253 -7.14 -1.06 -31.67
C GLN A 253 -8.25 -2.00 -31.16
N GLN A 254 -8.27 -2.34 -29.87
CA GLN A 254 -9.34 -3.16 -29.29
C GLN A 254 -10.67 -2.41 -29.10
N ARG A 255 -10.65 -1.06 -29.07
CA ARG A 255 -11.86 -0.24 -29.02
C ARG A 255 -12.48 0.05 -30.39
N GLU A 256 -11.70 -0.10 -31.48
CA GLU A 256 -12.15 0.00 -32.87
C GLU A 256 -12.49 -1.39 -33.46
N HIS A 257 -13.19 -2.24 -32.72
CA HIS A 257 -14.05 -3.26 -33.32
C HIS A 257 -15.49 -2.73 -33.33
N PRO A 258 -15.96 -2.09 -34.41
CA PRO A 258 -17.38 -1.82 -34.55
C PRO A 258 -18.06 -3.15 -34.82
N HIS A 259 -19.20 -3.36 -34.18
CA HIS A 259 -20.24 -4.20 -34.77
C HIS A 259 -20.60 -3.61 -36.15
N HIS A 260 -19.88 -4.00 -37.20
CA HIS A 260 -20.29 -3.75 -38.56
C HIS A 260 -21.42 -4.73 -38.88
N LEU A 261 -22.65 -4.27 -38.65
CA LEU A 261 -23.75 -4.62 -39.54
C LEU A 261 -23.33 -4.14 -40.94
N LEU A 262 -22.97 -5.08 -41.81
CA LEU A 262 -22.85 -4.85 -43.24
C LEU A 262 -24.24 -4.44 -43.75
N ILE A 263 -24.44 -3.13 -43.94
CA ILE A 263 -25.49 -2.62 -44.82
C ILE A 263 -24.76 -1.88 -45.94
N ASN A 264 -24.69 -2.54 -47.10
CA ASN A 264 -24.33 -2.01 -48.42
C ASN A 264 -22.89 -1.50 -48.67
N GLY A 265 -21.87 -2.31 -48.38
CA GLY A 265 -20.70 -2.45 -49.28
C GLY A 265 -19.78 -1.25 -49.56
N GLN A 266 -19.74 -0.19 -48.75
CA GLN A 266 -18.70 0.86 -48.86
C GLN A 266 -18.13 1.23 -47.48
N GLN A 267 -16.80 1.18 -47.34
CA GLN A 267 -16.08 1.69 -46.16
C GLN A 267 -16.02 3.23 -46.20
N PRO A 268 -16.28 3.93 -45.09
CA PRO A 268 -16.28 5.39 -45.07
C PRO A 268 -14.85 5.96 -44.94
N GLY A 269 -14.48 6.89 -45.84
CA GLY A 269 -13.11 7.42 -45.98
C GLY A 269 -12.52 8.22 -44.81
N TRP A 270 -13.25 8.43 -43.71
CA TRP A 270 -12.73 9.12 -42.53
C TRP A 270 -11.81 8.23 -41.67
N GLU A 271 -11.95 6.90 -41.75
CA GLU A 271 -11.08 5.95 -41.02
C GLU A 271 -9.66 5.93 -41.60
N GLN A 272 -9.52 5.98 -42.93
CA GLN A 272 -8.21 6.10 -43.58
C GLN A 272 -7.52 7.42 -43.21
N GLN A 273 -8.27 8.52 -43.18
CA GLN A 273 -7.72 9.83 -42.85
C GLN A 273 -7.26 9.91 -41.38
N GLN A 274 -7.95 9.23 -40.46
CA GLN A 274 -7.51 9.12 -39.06
C GLN A 274 -6.28 8.21 -38.90
N GLN A 275 -6.18 7.10 -39.64
CA GLN A 275 -4.98 6.26 -39.61
C GLN A 275 -3.75 7.00 -40.14
N GLU A 276 -3.88 7.76 -41.23
CA GLU A 276 -2.79 8.57 -41.77
C GLU A 276 -2.35 9.69 -40.80
N GLN A 277 -3.28 10.38 -40.15
CA GLN A 277 -2.94 11.40 -39.14
C GLN A 277 -2.24 10.79 -37.92
N ARG A 278 -2.66 9.60 -37.47
CA ARG A 278 -1.98 8.87 -36.39
C ARG A 278 -0.56 8.46 -36.78
N GLY A 279 -0.36 7.96 -38.01
CA GLY A 279 0.96 7.62 -38.54
C GLY A 279 1.91 8.81 -38.63
N GLN A 280 1.41 9.96 -39.10
CA GLN A 280 2.20 11.19 -39.18
C GLN A 280 2.59 11.73 -37.79
N GLN A 281 1.67 11.67 -36.82
CA GLN A 281 1.93 12.10 -35.44
C GLN A 281 2.96 11.19 -34.74
N GLN A 282 2.96 9.89 -35.04
CA GLN A 282 3.95 8.94 -34.55
C GLN A 282 5.33 9.19 -35.14
N GLN A 283 5.43 9.41 -36.46
CA GLN A 283 6.70 9.74 -37.12
C GLN A 283 7.32 11.04 -36.59
N GLN A 284 6.50 12.04 -36.29
CA GLN A 284 6.95 13.31 -35.72
C GLN A 284 7.50 13.15 -34.30
N GLN A 285 6.91 12.27 -33.48
CA GLN A 285 7.40 11.97 -32.13
C GLN A 285 8.70 11.18 -32.15
N GLU A 286 8.84 10.18 -33.02
CA GLU A 286 10.08 9.40 -33.16
C GLU A 286 11.26 10.28 -33.57
N GLN A 287 11.06 11.21 -34.52
CA GLN A 287 12.10 12.18 -34.92
C GLN A 287 12.51 13.13 -33.80
N GLN A 288 11.57 13.59 -32.97
CA GLN A 288 11.90 14.42 -31.79
C GLN A 288 12.70 13.62 -30.75
N GLN A 289 12.41 12.33 -30.61
CA GLN A 289 13.04 11.42 -29.67
C GLN A 289 14.50 11.09 -30.08
N GLU A 290 14.75 10.84 -31.36
CA GLU A 290 16.12 10.66 -31.88
C GLU A 290 16.98 11.91 -31.71
N GLN A 291 16.43 13.10 -31.94
CA GLN A 291 17.15 14.35 -31.72
C GLN A 291 17.52 14.57 -30.25
N GLN A 292 16.69 14.10 -29.32
CA GLN A 292 16.96 14.20 -27.88
C GLN A 292 18.06 13.23 -27.44
N LEU A 293 18.05 12.00 -27.96
CA LEU A 293 19.10 11.00 -27.72
C LEU A 293 20.45 11.43 -28.34
N GLN A 294 20.43 12.11 -29.48
CA GLN A 294 21.63 12.68 -30.10
C GLN A 294 22.21 13.86 -29.30
N LYS A 295 21.36 14.69 -28.69
CA LYS A 295 21.79 15.80 -27.81
C LYS A 295 22.48 15.34 -26.53
N GLU A 296 22.13 14.17 -26.01
CA GLU A 296 22.73 13.60 -24.79
C GLU A 296 23.95 12.70 -25.07
N ARG A 297 24.27 12.40 -26.35
CA ARG A 297 25.53 11.75 -26.71
C ARG A 297 26.68 12.76 -26.66
N ILE A 298 27.74 12.41 -25.94
CA ILE A 298 28.96 13.21 -25.82
C ILE A 298 29.69 13.20 -27.19
N PRO A 299 30.11 14.35 -27.76
CA PRO A 299 30.99 14.36 -28.92
C PRO A 299 32.41 14.03 -28.45
N GLY A 300 32.96 12.87 -28.85
CA GLY A 300 34.37 12.56 -28.63
C GLY A 300 34.80 11.11 -28.42
N GLU A 301 33.94 10.11 -28.58
CA GLU A 301 34.42 8.72 -28.64
C GLU A 301 34.75 8.36 -30.10
N SER A 302 36.04 8.40 -30.42
CA SER A 302 36.57 8.00 -31.74
C SER A 302 36.15 6.57 -32.10
N GLU A 303 35.70 6.38 -33.34
CA GLU A 303 35.22 5.12 -33.95
C GLU A 303 36.22 3.94 -33.92
N GLY A 304 37.42 4.11 -33.36
CA GLY A 304 38.48 3.11 -33.34
C GLY A 304 38.39 1.99 -32.30
N GLN A 305 37.45 2.04 -31.33
CA GLN A 305 37.35 1.03 -30.27
C GLN A 305 36.17 0.05 -30.43
N ARG A 306 35.35 0.18 -31.48
CA ARG A 306 34.16 -0.66 -31.67
C ARG A 306 34.41 -1.95 -32.45
N GLN A 307 35.57 -2.11 -33.09
CA GLN A 307 35.84 -3.29 -33.94
C GLN A 307 36.44 -4.49 -33.19
N ASP A 308 36.95 -4.31 -31.98
CA ASP A 308 37.59 -5.42 -31.22
C ASP A 308 36.62 -6.20 -30.30
N GLU A 309 35.44 -5.65 -29.99
CA GLU A 309 34.49 -6.28 -29.07
C GLU A 309 33.42 -7.14 -29.77
N GLU A 310 33.10 -6.85 -31.04
CA GLU A 310 32.16 -7.63 -31.86
C GLU A 310 32.76 -8.96 -32.38
N GLN A 311 34.09 -9.06 -32.50
CA GLN A 311 34.75 -10.30 -32.97
C GLN A 311 34.97 -11.35 -31.87
N ARG A 312 34.76 -11.01 -30.58
CA ARG A 312 34.94 -11.96 -29.46
C ARG A 312 33.70 -12.77 -29.08
N GLN A 313 32.53 -12.48 -29.67
CA GLN A 313 31.27 -13.14 -29.29
C GLN A 313 30.71 -14.13 -30.33
N GLN A 314 31.43 -14.37 -31.43
CA GLN A 314 31.00 -15.34 -32.45
C GLN A 314 32.01 -16.50 -32.54
N GLN A 315 31.95 -17.42 -31.57
CA GLN A 315 32.39 -18.80 -31.79
C GLN A 315 31.28 -19.78 -31.35
N PRO A 316 30.82 -20.68 -32.22
CA PRO A 316 29.74 -21.61 -31.92
C PRO A 316 30.21 -22.79 -31.06
N ILE A 317 29.45 -23.12 -30.02
CA ILE A 317 29.60 -24.33 -29.22
C ILE A 317 29.03 -25.51 -30.03
N MET A 318 29.86 -26.53 -30.25
CA MET A 318 29.51 -27.79 -30.92
C MET A 318 28.47 -28.61 -30.13
N PRO A 319 27.48 -29.25 -30.78
CA PRO A 319 26.62 -30.22 -30.11
C PRO A 319 27.29 -31.61 -30.07
N VAL A 320 27.21 -32.26 -28.92
CA VAL A 320 27.71 -33.62 -28.68
C VAL A 320 26.64 -34.61 -29.12
N ASN A 321 27.01 -35.53 -30.01
CA ASN A 321 26.17 -36.64 -30.47
C ASN A 321 26.00 -37.70 -29.36
N GLY A 322 24.77 -38.19 -29.20
CA GLY A 322 24.43 -39.41 -28.47
C GLY A 322 23.31 -40.14 -29.20
N SER A 323 23.71 -41.11 -30.01
CA SER A 323 22.85 -41.98 -30.84
C SER A 323 22.25 -43.14 -30.06
N SER A 324 20.99 -43.47 -30.31
CA SER A 324 20.48 -44.85 -30.46
C SER A 324 19.01 -44.79 -30.91
N SER A 325 18.74 -44.93 -32.20
CA SER A 325 18.25 -46.15 -32.86
C SER A 325 16.77 -46.48 -32.59
N HIS A 326 15.89 -46.25 -33.56
CA HIS A 326 15.17 -47.30 -34.32
C HIS A 326 14.22 -46.65 -35.36
N SER A 327 14.21 -47.25 -36.55
CA SER A 327 13.53 -46.80 -37.78
C SER A 327 12.01 -46.93 -37.76
N PRO A 328 11.30 -46.28 -38.71
CA PRO A 328 9.85 -46.08 -38.68
C PRO A 328 9.08 -47.13 -39.48
N HIS A 329 7.87 -47.44 -39.04
CA HIS A 329 6.84 -48.01 -39.92
C HIS A 329 5.67 -47.03 -40.06
N SER A 330 5.40 -46.73 -41.32
CA SER A 330 4.29 -45.96 -41.87
C SER A 330 2.94 -46.63 -41.65
N SER A 331 1.90 -45.84 -41.42
CA SER A 331 0.65 -45.95 -42.20
C SER A 331 -0.25 -44.74 -41.99
N LYS A 332 -0.59 -44.10 -43.10
CA LYS A 332 -1.70 -43.16 -43.26
C LYS A 332 -3.05 -43.90 -43.20
N CYS A 333 -4.11 -43.08 -43.24
CA CYS A 333 -5.53 -43.35 -43.50
C CYS A 333 -6.36 -43.44 -42.21
N ALA A 334 -7.56 -42.86 -42.09
CA ALA A 334 -8.39 -42.03 -42.94
C ALA A 334 -9.56 -41.49 -42.07
N ASP A 335 -10.35 -40.62 -42.68
CA ASP A 335 -11.47 -39.84 -42.17
C ASP A 335 -12.67 -40.58 -41.52
N THR A 336 -13.47 -39.73 -40.85
CA THR A 336 -14.95 -39.70 -40.71
C THR A 336 -15.67 -40.51 -39.60
N PRO A 337 -16.88 -40.06 -39.16
CA PRO A 337 -17.07 -39.62 -37.76
C PRO A 337 -18.30 -40.24 -37.06
N ALA A 338 -18.64 -39.67 -35.90
CA ALA A 338 -19.98 -39.54 -35.30
C ALA A 338 -20.30 -40.32 -34.01
N ALA A 339 -21.04 -39.60 -33.17
CA ALA A 339 -21.96 -40.03 -32.11
C ALA A 339 -21.36 -40.54 -30.79
N ALA A 340 -21.50 -39.75 -29.72
CA ALA A 340 -22.72 -39.81 -28.91
C ALA A 340 -22.68 -38.73 -27.81
N ALA A 341 -23.49 -37.69 -27.99
CA ALA A 341 -24.00 -36.86 -26.91
C ALA A 341 -25.44 -37.32 -26.64
N ALA A 342 -25.77 -37.71 -25.41
CA ALA A 342 -27.10 -37.55 -24.84
C ALA A 342 -27.16 -37.92 -23.34
N ALA A 343 -27.75 -36.99 -22.59
CA ALA A 343 -28.66 -37.22 -21.47
C ALA A 343 -28.11 -37.68 -20.11
N ALA A 344 -27.90 -36.69 -19.24
CA ALA A 344 -28.40 -36.75 -17.86
C ALA A 344 -28.92 -35.35 -17.47
N GLN A 345 -30.15 -35.04 -17.90
CA GLN A 345 -30.96 -33.98 -17.29
C GLN A 345 -31.41 -34.47 -15.91
N ALA A 346 -30.72 -34.03 -14.85
CA ALA A 346 -31.27 -34.09 -13.51
C ALA A 346 -32.17 -32.85 -13.32
N HIS A 347 -33.46 -33.09 -13.08
CA HIS A 347 -34.44 -32.08 -12.71
C HIS A 347 -33.91 -31.19 -11.57
N ALA A 348 -33.65 -29.93 -11.88
CA ALA A 348 -33.62 -28.89 -10.86
C ALA A 348 -35.04 -28.76 -10.29
N PRO A 349 -35.23 -28.83 -8.95
CA PRO A 349 -36.52 -28.48 -8.39
C PRO A 349 -36.82 -27.01 -8.73
N ALA A 350 -38.07 -26.73 -9.08
CA ALA A 350 -38.55 -25.38 -9.32
C ALA A 350 -38.19 -24.49 -8.10
N PRO A 351 -37.75 -23.23 -8.31
CA PRO A 351 -37.52 -22.32 -7.20
C PRO A 351 -38.82 -22.20 -6.39
N PRO A 352 -38.77 -22.29 -5.06
CA PRO A 352 -39.96 -22.00 -4.25
C PRO A 352 -40.43 -20.59 -4.60
N ALA A 353 -41.74 -20.37 -4.62
CA ALA A 353 -42.32 -19.06 -4.89
C ALA A 353 -41.75 -18.03 -3.90
N GLU A 354 -40.77 -17.25 -4.36
CA GLU A 354 -40.22 -16.14 -3.59
C GLU A 354 -41.34 -15.11 -3.43
N THR A 355 -41.72 -14.85 -2.18
CA THR A 355 -42.73 -13.85 -1.86
C THR A 355 -42.21 -12.49 -2.28
N GLU A 356 -43.05 -11.62 -2.86
CA GLU A 356 -42.67 -10.29 -3.36
C GLU A 356 -41.89 -9.42 -2.35
N GLY A 357 -42.00 -9.71 -1.04
CA GLY A 357 -41.21 -9.07 0.02
C GLY A 357 -39.73 -9.49 0.10
N SER A 358 -39.38 -10.68 -0.38
CA SER A 358 -37.99 -11.21 -0.37
C SER A 358 -37.15 -10.57 -1.48
N GLU A 359 -37.68 -10.47 -2.70
CA GLU A 359 -37.01 -9.82 -3.83
C GLU A 359 -36.78 -8.32 -3.57
N ALA A 360 -37.76 -7.63 -2.98
CA ALA A 360 -37.63 -6.21 -2.63
C ALA A 360 -36.53 -5.97 -1.58
N ALA A 361 -36.41 -6.86 -0.58
CA ALA A 361 -35.36 -6.77 0.44
C ALA A 361 -33.96 -7.03 -0.15
N GLU A 362 -33.83 -8.02 -1.04
CA GLU A 362 -32.59 -8.31 -1.77
C GLU A 362 -32.17 -7.14 -2.67
N GLN A 363 -33.12 -6.52 -3.38
CA GLN A 363 -32.85 -5.33 -4.19
C GLN A 363 -32.39 -4.15 -3.33
N LEU A 364 -33.01 -3.92 -2.17
CA LEU A 364 -32.61 -2.87 -1.24
C LEU A 364 -31.20 -3.09 -0.70
N ALA A 365 -30.86 -4.32 -0.32
CA ALA A 365 -29.53 -4.72 0.12
C ALA A 365 -28.46 -4.44 -0.97
N GLN A 366 -28.74 -4.83 -2.21
CA GLN A 366 -27.85 -4.56 -3.34
C GLN A 366 -27.67 -3.06 -3.61
N GLN A 367 -28.75 -2.27 -3.51
CA GLN A 367 -28.69 -0.82 -3.68
C GLN A 367 -27.84 -0.16 -2.58
N LEU A 368 -28.00 -0.62 -1.34
CA LEU A 368 -27.22 -0.14 -0.20
C LEU A 368 -25.73 -0.44 -0.38
N GLU A 369 -25.38 -1.67 -0.76
CA GLU A 369 -24.00 -2.07 -1.04
C GLU A 369 -23.42 -1.29 -2.23
N SER A 370 -24.20 -1.09 -3.30
CA SER A 370 -23.81 -0.29 -4.44
C SER A 370 -23.46 1.15 -4.05
N ALA A 371 -24.31 1.78 -3.23
CA ALA A 371 -24.15 3.18 -2.83
C ALA A 371 -23.03 3.39 -1.80
N TYR A 372 -22.98 2.55 -0.76
CA TYR A 372 -22.13 2.76 0.42
C TYR A 372 -20.91 1.84 0.50
N VAL A 373 -20.76 0.87 -0.41
CA VAL A 373 -19.59 -0.02 -0.47
C VAL A 373 -18.93 0.11 -1.84
N HIS A 374 -19.58 -0.32 -2.92
CA HIS A 374 -18.95 -0.47 -4.23
C HIS A 374 -18.41 0.86 -4.77
N ARG A 375 -19.30 1.87 -4.90
CA ARG A 375 -18.92 3.20 -5.39
C ARG A 375 -17.89 3.89 -4.49
N VAL A 376 -18.02 3.69 -3.17
CA VAL A 376 -17.10 4.31 -2.21
C VAL A 376 -15.71 3.71 -2.34
N TYR A 377 -15.56 2.39 -2.32
CA TYR A 377 -14.26 1.73 -2.43
C TYR A 377 -13.58 2.00 -3.77
N ASP A 378 -14.33 2.05 -4.88
CA ASP A 378 -13.77 2.50 -6.16
C ASP A 378 -13.25 3.95 -6.10
N ALA A 379 -14.01 4.86 -5.48
CA ALA A 379 -13.60 6.26 -5.33
C ALA A 379 -12.38 6.44 -4.42
N ILE A 380 -12.24 5.62 -3.36
CA ILE A 380 -11.15 5.75 -2.38
C ILE A 380 -9.98 4.80 -2.63
N ALA A 381 -10.03 3.91 -3.62
CA ALA A 381 -9.07 2.82 -3.82
C ALA A 381 -7.58 3.25 -3.75
N PRO A 382 -7.14 4.35 -4.40
CA PRO A 382 -5.74 4.79 -4.29
C PRO A 382 -5.36 5.19 -2.85
N HIS A 383 -6.23 5.93 -2.16
CA HIS A 383 -5.99 6.37 -0.79
C HIS A 383 -6.07 5.19 0.19
N PHE A 384 -7.08 4.33 0.05
CA PHE A 384 -7.22 3.09 0.82
C PHE A 384 -5.95 2.26 0.73
N SER A 385 -5.47 1.99 -0.49
CA SER A 385 -4.23 1.22 -0.70
C SER A 385 -3.03 1.87 -0.03
N SER A 386 -2.93 3.21 -0.07
CA SER A 386 -1.83 3.96 0.53
C SER A 386 -1.76 3.91 2.07
N THR A 387 -2.77 3.36 2.73
CA THR A 387 -2.87 3.32 4.21
C THR A 387 -2.87 1.89 4.78
N ARG A 388 -2.95 0.84 3.93
CA ARG A 388 -3.17 -0.55 4.36
C ARG A 388 -2.15 -1.52 3.78
N PHE A 389 -0.96 -1.58 4.40
CA PHE A 389 0.15 -2.46 3.97
C PHE A 389 0.48 -3.59 4.96
N ALA A 390 0.13 -3.43 6.24
CA ALA A 390 0.49 -4.40 7.26
C ALA A 390 -0.23 -5.74 7.04
N ILE A 391 0.56 -6.81 7.03
CA ILE A 391 0.08 -8.19 7.07
C ILE A 391 -0.38 -8.47 8.49
N TRP A 392 -1.61 -8.95 8.65
CA TRP A 392 -2.13 -9.26 9.98
C TRP A 392 -1.49 -10.55 10.49
N PRO A 393 -0.94 -10.59 11.72
CA PRO A 393 -0.20 -11.75 12.22
C PRO A 393 -1.00 -13.04 12.17
N LYS A 394 -2.30 -13.01 12.50
CA LYS A 394 -3.18 -14.20 12.47
C LYS A 394 -3.48 -14.70 11.06
N VAL A 395 -3.60 -13.80 10.09
CA VAL A 395 -3.74 -14.16 8.67
C VAL A 395 -2.43 -14.76 8.13
N ARG A 396 -1.28 -14.21 8.53
CA ARG A 396 0.04 -14.77 8.23
C ARG A 396 0.19 -16.18 8.79
N GLU A 397 -0.11 -16.37 10.08
CA GLU A 397 -0.03 -17.66 10.76
C GLU A 397 -0.87 -18.72 10.04
N PHE A 398 -2.09 -18.36 9.63
CA PHE A 398 -2.96 -19.23 8.83
C PHE A 398 -2.31 -19.61 7.48
N MET A 399 -1.80 -18.64 6.72
CA MET A 399 -1.11 -18.86 5.43
C MET A 399 0.16 -19.73 5.58
N GLU A 400 0.93 -19.53 6.63
CA GLU A 400 2.19 -20.26 6.90
C GLU A 400 1.93 -21.72 7.32
N ARG A 401 0.73 -22.07 7.78
CA ARG A 401 0.33 -23.44 8.11
C ARG A 401 -0.19 -24.26 6.92
N LEU A 402 -0.43 -23.64 5.78
CA LEU A 402 -0.91 -24.33 4.59
C LEU A 402 0.12 -25.35 4.04
N PRO A 403 -0.32 -26.38 3.29
CA PRO A 403 0.61 -27.24 2.58
C PRO A 403 1.41 -26.46 1.52
N ARG A 404 2.58 -26.97 1.14
CA ARG A 404 3.37 -26.38 0.04
C ARG A 404 2.61 -26.54 -1.27
N GLY A 405 2.68 -25.54 -2.15
CA GLY A 405 1.91 -25.54 -3.40
C GLY A 405 0.44 -25.20 -3.23
N ALA A 406 -0.01 -24.78 -2.05
CA ALA A 406 -1.42 -24.50 -1.79
C ALA A 406 -1.99 -23.43 -2.73
N VAL A 407 -3.20 -23.66 -3.22
CA VAL A 407 -4.02 -22.70 -3.95
C VAL A 407 -4.94 -21.98 -2.96
N VAL A 408 -4.83 -20.66 -2.90
CA VAL A 408 -5.55 -19.81 -1.95
C VAL A 408 -6.44 -18.83 -2.69
N ALA A 409 -7.73 -18.79 -2.41
CA ALA A 409 -8.60 -17.71 -2.84
C ALA A 409 -8.52 -16.54 -1.84
N ASP A 410 -8.17 -15.33 -2.29
CA ASP A 410 -8.25 -14.11 -1.48
C ASP A 410 -9.47 -13.31 -1.95
N VAL A 411 -10.62 -13.53 -1.29
CA VAL A 411 -11.91 -12.95 -1.65
C VAL A 411 -12.05 -11.59 -0.96
N GLY A 412 -12.25 -10.54 -1.77
CA GLY A 412 -12.08 -9.15 -1.37
C GLY A 412 -10.62 -8.82 -1.06
N CYS A 413 -9.71 -9.17 -1.97
CA CYS A 413 -8.26 -9.06 -1.78
C CYS A 413 -7.74 -7.63 -1.56
N GLY A 414 -8.58 -6.62 -1.80
CA GLY A 414 -8.23 -5.21 -1.67
C GLY A 414 -7.03 -4.86 -2.54
N ASN A 415 -5.97 -4.35 -1.92
CA ASN A 415 -4.74 -4.00 -2.64
C ASN A 415 -3.78 -5.18 -2.86
N GLY A 416 -4.20 -6.43 -2.64
CA GLY A 416 -3.39 -7.63 -2.84
C GLY A 416 -2.25 -7.76 -1.83
N LYS A 417 -2.42 -7.26 -0.60
CA LYS A 417 -1.35 -7.33 0.42
C LYS A 417 -0.94 -8.76 0.77
N TYR A 418 -1.80 -9.76 0.55
CA TYR A 418 -1.51 -11.15 0.89
C TYR A 418 -0.85 -11.97 -0.23
N PHE A 419 -0.76 -11.45 -1.47
CA PHE A 419 -0.33 -12.21 -2.66
C PHE A 419 1.09 -12.78 -2.58
N GLY A 420 1.97 -12.28 -1.71
CA GLY A 420 3.33 -12.76 -1.54
C GLY A 420 3.70 -13.12 -0.10
N VAL A 421 2.72 -13.32 0.79
CA VAL A 421 2.99 -13.71 2.18
C VAL A 421 3.73 -15.04 2.26
N ARG A 422 3.40 -15.97 1.36
CA ARG A 422 4.02 -17.29 1.27
C ARG A 422 4.49 -17.55 -0.15
N ARG A 423 5.75 -17.96 -0.30
CA ARG A 423 6.40 -17.99 -1.62
C ARG A 423 5.96 -19.12 -2.54
N ASP A 424 5.56 -20.23 -1.94
CA ASP A 424 5.21 -21.48 -2.60
C ASP A 424 3.69 -21.72 -2.63
N ALA A 425 2.88 -20.68 -2.42
CA ALA A 425 1.43 -20.73 -2.59
C ALA A 425 1.03 -19.97 -3.86
N ALA A 426 -0.01 -20.44 -4.53
CA ALA A 426 -0.65 -19.73 -5.64
C ALA A 426 -1.89 -18.99 -5.12
N VAL A 427 -1.97 -17.67 -5.30
CA VAL A 427 -3.09 -16.87 -4.79
C VAL A 427 -4.00 -16.39 -5.92
N LEU A 428 -5.29 -16.70 -5.84
CA LEU A 428 -6.34 -16.22 -6.71
C LEU A 428 -7.09 -15.08 -6.00
N GLY A 429 -6.75 -13.84 -6.33
CA GLY A 429 -7.40 -12.65 -5.79
C GLY A 429 -8.69 -12.31 -6.53
N SER A 430 -9.71 -11.87 -5.78
CA SER A 430 -10.88 -11.21 -6.34
C SER A 430 -11.25 -9.99 -5.50
N ASP A 431 -11.67 -8.91 -6.16
CA ASP A 431 -12.29 -7.78 -5.47
C ASP A 431 -13.41 -7.20 -6.32
N ARG A 432 -14.48 -6.70 -5.69
CA ARG A 432 -15.59 -6.08 -6.40
C ARG A 432 -15.22 -4.70 -6.93
N SER A 433 -14.27 -4.02 -6.28
CA SER A 433 -13.74 -2.73 -6.69
C SER A 433 -12.73 -2.90 -7.82
N THR A 434 -13.07 -2.30 -8.96
CA THR A 434 -12.16 -2.21 -10.11
C THR A 434 -10.87 -1.48 -9.75
N GLY A 435 -10.96 -0.42 -8.93
CA GLY A 435 -9.81 0.34 -8.46
C GLY A 435 -8.85 -0.48 -7.58
N LEU A 436 -9.38 -1.26 -6.64
CA LEU A 436 -8.57 -2.11 -5.76
C LEU A 436 -7.96 -3.29 -6.50
N ALA A 437 -8.74 -4.00 -7.33
CA ALA A 437 -8.23 -5.08 -8.18
C ALA A 437 -7.12 -4.59 -9.11
N ALA A 438 -7.26 -3.41 -9.72
CA ALA A 438 -6.20 -2.81 -10.54
C ALA A 438 -4.93 -2.48 -9.74
N VAL A 439 -5.07 -2.01 -8.50
CA VAL A 439 -3.93 -1.79 -7.60
C VAL A 439 -3.24 -3.10 -7.23
N ALA A 440 -4.00 -4.16 -6.95
CA ALA A 440 -3.48 -5.48 -6.66
C ALA A 440 -2.72 -6.06 -7.88
N ALA A 441 -3.30 -5.93 -9.08
CA ALA A 441 -2.67 -6.38 -10.33
C ALA A 441 -1.34 -5.68 -10.58
N ARG A 442 -1.27 -4.37 -10.32
CA ARG A 442 -0.02 -3.59 -10.45
C ARG A 442 1.10 -4.08 -9.55
N ARG A 443 0.81 -4.74 -8.42
CA ARG A 443 1.84 -5.34 -7.54
C ARG A 443 2.43 -6.63 -8.10
N LEU A 444 1.74 -7.27 -9.04
CA LEU A 444 2.21 -8.49 -9.71
C LEU A 444 3.10 -8.17 -10.91
N VAL A 445 3.15 -6.91 -11.34
CA VAL A 445 4.03 -6.46 -12.41
C VAL A 445 5.48 -6.43 -11.90
N PRO A 446 6.44 -7.10 -12.59
CA PRO A 446 7.83 -7.22 -12.12
C PRO A 446 8.53 -5.88 -11.83
N SER A 447 8.11 -4.79 -12.47
CA SER A 447 8.70 -3.46 -12.33
C SER A 447 8.31 -2.68 -11.06
N THR A 448 7.34 -3.17 -10.27
CA THR A 448 6.90 -2.52 -9.02
C THR A 448 7.37 -3.25 -7.76
N LEU A 449 8.05 -4.39 -7.91
CA LEU A 449 8.52 -5.22 -6.80
C LEU A 449 10.00 -4.94 -6.49
N PRO A 450 10.37 -4.64 -5.23
CA PRO A 450 11.75 -4.42 -4.82
C PRO A 450 12.60 -5.70 -4.69
N SER A 451 12.12 -6.84 -5.21
CA SER A 451 12.71 -8.18 -5.05
C SER A 451 12.68 -8.95 -6.38
N LEU A 452 13.67 -9.81 -6.64
CA LEU A 452 13.66 -10.79 -7.76
C LEU A 452 12.51 -11.81 -7.68
N TYR A 453 11.68 -11.76 -6.64
CA TYR A 453 10.57 -12.66 -6.40
C TYR A 453 9.25 -12.04 -6.88
N ILE A 454 8.65 -12.64 -7.92
CA ILE A 454 7.28 -12.36 -8.35
C ILE A 454 6.37 -13.38 -7.64
N PRO A 455 5.37 -12.93 -6.85
CA PRO A 455 4.44 -13.86 -6.24
C PRO A 455 3.63 -14.63 -7.28
N THR A 456 3.40 -15.91 -7.04
CA THR A 456 2.48 -16.71 -7.86
C THR A 456 1.06 -16.30 -7.50
N ALA A 457 0.55 -15.27 -8.17
CA ALA A 457 -0.79 -14.79 -7.94
C ALA A 457 -1.40 -14.22 -9.21
N ASP A 458 -2.73 -14.18 -9.24
CA ASP A 458 -3.52 -13.48 -10.25
C ASP A 458 -4.70 -12.78 -9.56
N VAL A 459 -5.30 -11.79 -10.22
CA VAL A 459 -6.42 -11.03 -9.65
C VAL A 459 -7.44 -10.63 -10.70
N LEU A 460 -8.71 -10.71 -10.33
CA LEU A 460 -9.82 -10.30 -11.19
C LEU A 460 -10.88 -9.51 -10.44
N VAL A 461 -11.72 -8.81 -11.20
CA VAL A 461 -12.89 -8.12 -10.65
C VAL A 461 -14.05 -9.11 -10.56
N ALA A 462 -14.53 -9.40 -9.36
CA ALA A 462 -15.65 -10.31 -9.14
C ALA A 462 -16.49 -9.95 -7.92
N ASP A 463 -17.74 -10.41 -7.94
CA ASP A 463 -18.64 -10.35 -6.80
C ASP A 463 -18.36 -11.53 -5.85
N ALA A 464 -18.17 -11.25 -4.57
CA ALA A 464 -17.91 -12.28 -3.55
C ALA A 464 -19.08 -13.25 -3.37
N LEU A 465 -20.29 -12.88 -3.83
CA LEU A 465 -21.49 -13.73 -3.81
C LEU A 465 -21.63 -14.60 -5.07
N ALA A 466 -20.78 -14.42 -6.08
CA ALA A 466 -20.82 -15.16 -7.34
C ALA A 466 -19.41 -15.23 -7.97
N LEU A 467 -18.53 -16.04 -7.38
CA LEU A 467 -17.13 -16.07 -7.77
C LEU A 467 -16.90 -16.98 -9.00
N PRO A 468 -16.17 -16.51 -10.04
CA PRO A 468 -15.95 -17.26 -11.28
C PRO A 468 -14.86 -18.35 -11.15
N TYR A 469 -14.73 -18.92 -9.96
CA TYR A 469 -13.79 -20.00 -9.66
C TYR A 469 -14.52 -21.35 -9.67
N ARG A 470 -13.82 -22.41 -10.06
CA ARG A 470 -14.35 -23.78 -10.01
C ARG A 470 -14.58 -24.19 -8.55
N GLY A 471 -15.63 -24.97 -8.28
CA GLY A 471 -15.82 -25.53 -6.94
C GLY A 471 -14.71 -26.52 -6.58
N GLY A 472 -14.28 -26.54 -5.32
CA GLY A 472 -13.27 -27.48 -4.83
C GLY A 472 -11.85 -27.26 -5.35
N CYS A 473 -11.53 -26.08 -5.90
CA CYS A 473 -10.22 -25.81 -6.49
C CYS A 473 -9.18 -25.24 -5.51
N CYS A 474 -9.59 -24.83 -4.30
CA CYS A 474 -8.71 -24.15 -3.35
C CYS A 474 -8.43 -25.02 -2.11
N ASP A 475 -7.20 -24.96 -1.63
CA ASP A 475 -6.79 -25.48 -0.32
C ASP A 475 -7.28 -24.57 0.81
N ALA A 476 -7.31 -23.26 0.54
CA ALA A 476 -7.75 -22.27 1.51
C ALA A 476 -8.47 -21.07 0.87
N ALA A 477 -9.25 -20.36 1.68
CA ALA A 477 -9.88 -19.10 1.31
C ALA A 477 -9.66 -18.05 2.41
N LEU A 478 -9.35 -16.82 2.02
CA LEU A 478 -9.31 -15.64 2.88
C LEU A 478 -10.52 -14.78 2.58
N CYS A 479 -11.17 -14.29 3.63
CA CYS A 479 -12.24 -13.28 3.56
C CYS A 479 -11.98 -12.26 4.67
N VAL A 480 -11.02 -11.38 4.42
CA VAL A 480 -10.48 -10.47 5.43
C VAL A 480 -11.13 -9.10 5.28
N ALA A 481 -11.95 -8.73 6.26
CA ALA A 481 -12.62 -7.43 6.31
C ALA A 481 -13.58 -7.18 5.11
N VAL A 482 -14.30 -8.22 4.70
CA VAL A 482 -15.25 -8.17 3.57
C VAL A 482 -16.68 -8.42 4.02
N LEU A 483 -16.91 -9.47 4.83
CA LEU A 483 -18.26 -9.92 5.19
C LEU A 483 -19.12 -8.83 5.87
N HIS A 484 -18.51 -7.92 6.63
CA HIS A 484 -19.20 -6.79 7.25
C HIS A 484 -19.70 -5.73 6.27
N HIS A 485 -19.28 -5.78 5.00
CA HIS A 485 -19.82 -4.91 3.96
C HIS A 485 -21.09 -5.48 3.31
N ILE A 486 -21.44 -6.73 3.60
CA ILE A 486 -22.62 -7.39 3.05
C ILE A 486 -23.82 -7.09 3.94
N SER A 487 -24.84 -6.48 3.33
CA SER A 487 -25.85 -5.69 4.04
C SER A 487 -26.98 -6.48 4.68
N SER A 488 -27.22 -7.71 4.24
CA SER A 488 -28.19 -8.61 4.84
C SER A 488 -27.53 -9.89 5.36
N GLU A 489 -28.16 -10.47 6.38
CA GLU A 489 -27.71 -11.73 6.97
C GLU A 489 -27.71 -12.88 5.94
N GLU A 490 -28.76 -12.96 5.12
CA GLU A 490 -28.89 -13.97 4.08
C GLU A 490 -27.75 -13.88 3.04
N ARG A 491 -27.43 -12.66 2.59
CA ARG A 491 -26.30 -12.42 1.69
C ARG A 491 -24.97 -12.74 2.36
N ARG A 492 -24.80 -12.48 3.67
CA ARG A 492 -23.62 -12.90 4.43
C ARG A 492 -23.48 -14.43 4.43
N GLY A 493 -24.57 -15.16 4.66
CA GLY A 493 -24.61 -16.63 4.56
C GLY A 493 -24.24 -17.13 3.15
N ARG A 494 -24.73 -16.47 2.10
CA ARG A 494 -24.35 -16.78 0.70
C ARG A 494 -22.86 -16.57 0.43
N LEU A 495 -22.24 -15.50 0.96
CA LEU A 495 -20.79 -15.30 0.86
C LEU A 495 -20.03 -16.46 1.52
N LEU A 496 -20.39 -16.82 2.75
CA LEU A 496 -19.76 -17.94 3.46
C LEU A 496 -19.94 -19.27 2.70
N SER A 497 -21.10 -19.46 2.06
CA SER A 497 -21.38 -20.63 1.22
C SER A 497 -20.51 -20.64 -0.05
N GLU A 498 -20.28 -19.49 -0.67
CA GLU A 498 -19.33 -19.34 -1.79
C GLU A 498 -17.90 -19.68 -1.36
N LEU A 499 -17.43 -19.19 -0.20
CA LEU A 499 -16.11 -19.58 0.34
C LEU A 499 -16.01 -21.10 0.49
N LEU A 500 -17.02 -21.73 1.07
CA LEU A 500 -17.07 -23.18 1.24
C LEU A 500 -17.06 -23.93 -0.09
N ARG A 501 -17.78 -23.42 -1.11
CA ARG A 501 -17.81 -24.00 -2.46
C ARG A 501 -16.43 -24.05 -3.10
N LEU A 502 -15.60 -23.03 -2.90
CA LEU A 502 -14.23 -22.97 -3.42
C LEU A 502 -13.30 -24.02 -2.82
N LEU A 503 -13.49 -24.33 -1.54
CA LEU A 503 -12.62 -25.22 -0.80
C LEU A 503 -12.79 -26.66 -1.27
N ARG A 504 -11.68 -27.37 -1.47
CA ARG A 504 -11.72 -28.83 -1.56
C ARG A 504 -12.15 -29.44 -0.20
N PRO A 505 -12.57 -30.70 -0.14
CA PRO A 505 -12.74 -31.42 1.13
C PRO A 505 -11.51 -31.26 2.05
N GLY A 506 -11.72 -30.85 3.31
CA GLY A 506 -10.65 -30.54 4.28
C GLY A 506 -9.95 -29.19 4.07
N GLY A 507 -10.30 -28.43 3.03
CA GLY A 507 -9.83 -27.06 2.83
C GLY A 507 -10.46 -26.10 3.83
N ARG A 508 -9.76 -25.00 4.16
CA ARG A 508 -10.14 -24.08 5.25
C ARG A 508 -10.34 -22.64 4.79
N ALA A 509 -11.37 -21.96 5.30
CA ALA A 509 -11.56 -20.53 5.16
C ALA A 509 -11.20 -19.80 6.45
N LEU A 510 -10.53 -18.64 6.34
CA LEU A 510 -10.35 -17.68 7.43
C LEU A 510 -11.17 -16.42 7.12
N VAL A 511 -12.10 -16.08 8.02
CA VAL A 511 -12.93 -14.87 7.94
C VAL A 511 -12.59 -13.94 9.09
N THR A 512 -12.45 -12.64 8.83
CA THR A 512 -12.27 -11.62 9.88
C THR A 512 -13.24 -10.46 9.68
N VAL A 513 -13.99 -10.08 10.72
CA VAL A 513 -15.03 -9.05 10.68
C VAL A 513 -14.88 -8.04 11.81
N TRP A 514 -15.31 -6.79 11.60
CA TRP A 514 -15.23 -5.77 12.64
C TRP A 514 -16.20 -6.09 13.78
N ALA A 515 -15.70 -6.03 15.01
CA ALA A 515 -16.45 -6.34 16.22
C ALA A 515 -17.13 -5.09 16.80
N THR A 516 -18.20 -5.28 17.57
CA THR A 516 -18.72 -4.25 18.48
C THR A 516 -17.74 -3.91 19.60
N ASP A 517 -16.92 -4.87 20.00
CA ASP A 517 -15.82 -4.69 20.95
C ASP A 517 -14.61 -4.03 20.26
N GLN A 518 -14.62 -2.70 20.15
CA GLN A 518 -13.50 -1.91 19.61
C GLN A 518 -12.53 -1.52 20.73
N GLU A 519 -11.22 -1.45 20.44
CA GLU A 519 -10.19 -1.06 21.44
C GLU A 519 -10.37 0.38 21.97
N GLU A 520 -10.87 1.29 21.12
CA GLU A 520 -11.14 2.69 21.48
C GLU A 520 -12.59 3.07 21.11
N PRO A 521 -13.61 2.61 21.85
CA PRO A 521 -15.03 2.73 21.47
C PRO A 521 -15.49 4.20 21.39
N HIS A 522 -14.94 5.06 22.26
CA HIS A 522 -15.20 6.51 22.28
C HIS A 522 -14.62 7.27 21.06
N LYS A 523 -13.64 6.70 20.35
CA LYS A 523 -13.08 7.26 19.10
C LYS A 523 -13.67 6.62 17.85
N THR A 524 -14.34 5.48 17.98
CA THR A 524 -14.89 4.67 16.89
C THR A 524 -16.42 4.73 16.91
N ILE A 525 -17.09 3.76 17.54
CA ILE A 525 -18.54 3.56 17.51
C ILE A 525 -19.30 4.80 17.97
N ALA A 526 -18.81 5.51 19.00
CA ALA A 526 -19.44 6.74 19.49
C ALA A 526 -19.49 7.89 18.46
N LYS A 527 -18.74 7.80 17.36
CA LYS A 527 -18.71 8.79 16.26
C LYS A 527 -19.40 8.29 14.99
N TRP A 528 -19.85 7.04 14.96
CA TRP A 528 -20.49 6.44 13.80
C TRP A 528 -22.00 6.63 13.89
N ALA A 529 -22.63 6.83 12.74
CA ALA A 529 -24.08 6.97 12.67
C ALA A 529 -24.69 5.57 12.54
N PRO A 530 -25.58 5.13 13.44
CA PRO A 530 -26.39 3.94 13.23
C PRO A 530 -27.19 4.06 11.92
N PHE A 531 -27.28 2.98 11.16
CA PHE A 531 -28.05 2.95 9.92
C PHE A 531 -29.53 2.77 10.23
N ALA A 532 -30.30 3.86 10.20
CA ALA A 532 -31.74 3.88 10.51
C ALA A 532 -32.62 3.41 9.33
N GLY A 533 -32.32 2.24 8.75
CA GLY A 533 -33.03 1.73 7.56
C GLY A 533 -33.29 0.22 7.51
N ALA A 534 -32.91 -0.56 8.53
CA ALA A 534 -33.23 -1.97 8.59
C ALA A 534 -34.66 -2.19 9.14
N PRO A 535 -35.51 -3.02 8.50
CA PRO A 535 -36.78 -3.43 9.10
C PRO A 535 -36.49 -4.18 10.41
N GLN A 536 -36.99 -3.65 11.53
CA GLN A 536 -36.94 -4.35 12.81
C GLN A 536 -37.85 -5.59 12.74
N PRO A 537 -37.42 -6.78 13.19
CA PRO A 537 -38.34 -7.89 13.40
C PRO A 537 -39.45 -7.44 14.37
N PRO A 538 -40.71 -7.87 14.18
CA PRO A 538 -41.81 -7.44 15.04
C PRO A 538 -41.51 -7.83 16.49
N ALA A 539 -41.57 -6.84 17.39
CA ALA A 539 -41.34 -7.04 18.81
C ALA A 539 -42.29 -8.12 19.37
N PRO A 540 -41.81 -9.03 20.23
CA PRO A 540 -42.68 -9.99 20.89
C PRO A 540 -43.70 -9.23 21.74
N ALA A 541 -44.97 -9.57 21.56
CA ALA A 541 -46.09 -8.94 22.23
C ALA A 541 -46.00 -9.13 23.76
N GLY A 542 -45.89 -8.00 24.47
CA GLY A 542 -46.43 -7.73 25.80
C GLY A 542 -46.31 -8.81 26.89
N GLY A 543 -45.37 -8.59 27.82
CA GLY A 543 -45.42 -9.16 29.17
C GLY A 543 -45.19 -8.04 30.20
N SER A 544 -46.23 -7.71 30.96
CA SER A 544 -46.29 -6.58 31.89
C SER A 544 -45.41 -6.76 33.13
N SER A 545 -44.74 -5.66 33.53
CA SER A 545 -44.42 -5.18 34.89
C SER A 545 -44.28 -6.20 36.05
N MET A 546 -43.17 -6.11 36.80
CA MET A 546 -43.22 -5.76 38.23
C MET A 546 -41.84 -5.37 38.79
N VAL A 547 -41.85 -4.26 39.54
CA VAL A 547 -40.75 -3.69 40.32
C VAL A 547 -40.70 -4.39 41.69
N GLY A 548 -39.50 -4.71 42.18
CA GLY A 548 -39.24 -5.17 43.55
C GLY A 548 -37.79 -4.87 44.00
N PRO A 549 -37.51 -4.71 45.32
CA PRO A 549 -36.49 -3.80 45.87
C PRO A 549 -35.09 -4.44 46.09
N PRO A 550 -34.07 -3.66 46.52
CA PRO A 550 -32.67 -4.07 46.48
C PRO A 550 -32.18 -4.67 47.81
N GLU A 551 -31.50 -5.82 47.77
CA GLU A 551 -30.70 -6.31 48.90
C GLU A 551 -29.38 -6.98 48.45
N GLY A 552 -28.26 -6.44 48.93
CA GLY A 552 -27.27 -7.19 49.69
C GLY A 552 -26.39 -8.25 49.00
N GLY A 553 -25.32 -7.80 48.33
CA GLY A 553 -23.94 -8.24 48.56
C GLY A 553 -23.54 -9.72 48.35
N ARG A 554 -22.66 -9.95 47.37
CA ARG A 554 -21.33 -10.54 47.60
C ARG A 554 -20.39 -10.28 46.42
N ARG A 555 -19.22 -9.74 46.74
CA ARG A 555 -18.09 -9.54 45.83
C ARG A 555 -17.34 -10.86 45.72
N GLU A 556 -17.17 -11.35 44.51
CA GLU A 556 -16.01 -12.16 44.13
C GLU A 556 -15.45 -11.56 42.84
N ASP A 557 -14.14 -11.51 42.82
CA ASP A 557 -13.27 -10.62 42.06
C ASP A 557 -12.56 -11.49 41.01
N GLU A 558 -12.92 -11.37 39.73
CA GLU A 558 -12.09 -11.84 38.62
C GLU A 558 -12.11 -10.80 37.50
N GLY A 559 -11.00 -10.04 37.43
CA GLY A 559 -10.81 -8.93 36.51
C GLY A 559 -10.63 -9.36 35.06
N ALA A 560 -11.69 -9.22 34.27
CA ALA A 560 -11.59 -9.01 32.82
C ALA A 560 -11.72 -7.50 32.55
N ALA A 561 -10.70 -6.92 31.91
CA ALA A 561 -10.70 -5.52 31.52
C ALA A 561 -11.94 -5.20 30.66
N ALA A 562 -12.85 -4.39 31.19
CA ALA A 562 -14.07 -3.96 30.54
C ALA A 562 -13.73 -3.02 29.36
N GLY A 563 -13.63 -3.60 28.16
CA GLY A 563 -13.80 -2.87 26.91
C GLY A 563 -15.26 -2.43 26.77
N GLY A 564 -15.51 -1.17 26.45
CA GLY A 564 -16.87 -0.66 26.27
C GLY A 564 -17.53 -1.30 25.05
N GLN A 565 -18.62 -2.04 25.26
CA GLN A 565 -19.45 -2.62 24.20
C GLN A 565 -20.30 -1.53 23.53
N GLY A 566 -20.17 -1.36 22.21
CA GLY A 566 -21.15 -0.61 21.41
C GLY A 566 -22.32 -1.51 20.98
N PRO A 567 -23.50 -0.95 20.62
CA PRO A 567 -24.62 -1.77 20.18
C PRO A 567 -24.32 -2.51 18.87
N ALA A 568 -24.74 -3.77 18.76
CA ALA A 568 -24.64 -4.54 17.53
C ALA A 568 -25.50 -3.94 16.40
N GLY A 569 -25.08 -4.16 15.15
CA GLY A 569 -25.87 -3.81 13.98
C GLY A 569 -25.15 -2.94 12.96
N ASP A 570 -25.95 -2.20 12.21
CA ASP A 570 -25.53 -1.55 10.98
C ASP A 570 -25.12 -0.09 11.20
N TYR A 571 -24.00 0.30 10.61
CA TYR A 571 -23.40 1.61 10.78
C TYR A 571 -22.93 2.22 9.46
N LEU A 572 -23.01 3.55 9.39
CA LEU A 572 -22.31 4.36 8.40
C LEU A 572 -21.00 4.88 9.01
N VAL A 573 -19.90 4.34 8.50
CA VAL A 573 -18.53 4.62 8.96
C VAL A 573 -17.86 5.64 8.05
N PRO A 574 -17.48 6.83 8.56
CA PRO A 574 -16.92 7.89 7.74
C PRO A 574 -15.47 7.59 7.33
N TRP A 575 -15.20 7.70 6.04
CA TRP A 575 -13.86 7.72 5.47
C TRP A 575 -13.50 9.14 5.05
N HIS A 576 -12.43 9.68 5.64
CA HIS A 576 -11.96 11.02 5.33
C HIS A 576 -10.84 10.92 4.29
N LEU A 577 -11.11 11.38 3.06
CA LEU A 577 -10.16 11.51 1.96
C LEU A 577 -9.62 12.95 1.94
N PRO A 578 -8.37 13.20 2.33
CA PRO A 578 -7.81 14.56 2.35
C PRO A 578 -7.87 15.24 0.98
N PHE A 579 -8.15 16.54 0.91
CA PHE A 579 -8.31 17.27 -0.36
C PHE A 579 -7.09 17.13 -1.29
N ASN A 580 -5.88 17.15 -0.72
CA ASN A 580 -4.64 16.96 -1.48
C ASN A 580 -4.45 15.55 -2.05
N ARG A 581 -5.27 14.57 -1.64
CA ARG A 581 -5.30 13.21 -2.17
C ARG A 581 -6.57 12.95 -3.00
N ALA A 582 -7.49 13.91 -3.06
CA ALA A 582 -8.78 13.76 -3.73
C ALA A 582 -8.73 14.07 -5.25
N GLY A 583 -7.58 14.51 -5.77
CA GLY A 583 -7.40 14.91 -7.18
C GLY A 583 -7.65 13.83 -8.24
N GLY A 584 -8.00 12.59 -7.86
CA GLY A 584 -8.46 11.52 -8.75
C GLY A 584 -9.97 11.26 -8.74
N ALA A 585 -10.76 11.92 -7.87
CA ALA A 585 -12.20 11.72 -7.78
C ALA A 585 -12.96 12.87 -8.48
N PRO A 586 -13.80 12.59 -9.50
CA PRO A 586 -14.55 13.63 -10.24
C PRO A 586 -15.36 14.58 -9.33
N ALA A 587 -15.89 14.05 -8.21
CA ALA A 587 -16.64 14.81 -7.22
C ALA A 587 -15.78 15.81 -6.42
N ALA A 588 -14.49 15.52 -6.22
CA ALA A 588 -13.57 16.41 -5.51
C ALA A 588 -13.07 17.56 -6.39
N ALA A 589 -12.97 17.34 -7.71
CA ALA A 589 -12.63 18.40 -8.66
C ALA A 589 -13.75 19.45 -8.81
N ALA A 590 -15.01 19.02 -8.78
CA ALA A 590 -16.16 19.93 -8.76
C ALA A 590 -16.23 20.74 -7.45
N ALA A 591 -15.94 20.10 -6.32
CA ALA A 591 -15.85 20.72 -5.01
C ALA A 591 -14.68 21.72 -4.86
N ALA A 592 -13.50 21.37 -5.38
CA ALA A 592 -12.32 22.24 -5.34
C ALA A 592 -12.50 23.50 -6.23
N LYS A 593 -13.30 23.41 -7.29
CA LYS A 593 -13.69 24.57 -8.11
C LYS A 593 -14.73 25.48 -7.45
N ALA A 594 -15.47 24.98 -6.45
CA ALA A 594 -16.48 25.73 -5.72
C ALA A 594 -15.98 26.31 -4.37
N ALA A 595 -14.73 26.01 -3.98
CA ALA A 595 -14.12 26.54 -2.77
C ALA A 595 -13.51 27.93 -3.04
N PRO A 596 -13.83 28.97 -2.27
CA PRO A 596 -13.25 30.30 -2.47
C PRO A 596 -11.75 30.31 -2.11
N HIS A 597 -10.98 31.17 -2.79
CA HIS A 597 -9.56 31.37 -2.51
C HIS A 597 -9.34 31.91 -1.07
N PRO A 598 -8.25 31.51 -0.39
CA PRO A 598 -7.96 31.99 0.96
C PRO A 598 -7.47 33.44 0.87
N GLY A 599 -8.36 34.41 1.11
CA GLY A 599 -7.99 35.83 1.09
C GLY A 599 -9.13 36.84 1.11
N GLU A 600 -10.35 36.47 0.73
CA GLU A 600 -11.49 37.40 0.73
C GLU A 600 -12.49 37.04 1.83
N GLY A 601 -12.45 37.83 2.91
CA GLY A 601 -13.33 37.67 4.07
C GLY A 601 -14.73 38.23 3.84
N GLY A 602 -15.67 37.75 4.66
CA GLY A 602 -16.85 38.52 5.08
C GLY A 602 -18.18 38.10 4.47
N ASP A 603 -18.37 38.28 3.15
CA ASP A 603 -19.73 38.45 2.63
C ASP A 603 -20.29 37.32 1.76
N ALA A 604 -19.50 36.28 1.43
CA ALA A 604 -20.01 35.13 0.67
C ALA A 604 -20.81 34.12 1.51
N GLN A 605 -20.75 34.21 2.85
CA GLN A 605 -21.40 33.25 3.76
C GLN A 605 -22.93 33.43 3.86
N ARG A 606 -23.49 34.52 3.29
CA ARG A 606 -24.93 34.76 3.25
C ARG A 606 -25.64 34.28 1.98
N GLN A 607 -24.92 33.93 0.90
CA GLN A 607 -25.55 33.54 -0.38
C GLN A 607 -25.71 32.02 -0.60
N LEU A 608 -25.15 31.16 0.27
CA LEU A 608 -25.37 29.71 0.24
C LEU A 608 -26.36 29.20 1.30
N ALA A 609 -26.80 30.07 2.21
CA ALA A 609 -27.86 29.75 3.19
C ALA A 609 -29.29 29.88 2.61
N GLY A 610 -29.42 30.25 1.33
CA GLY A 610 -30.70 30.54 0.66
C GLY A 610 -31.27 29.44 -0.24
N ALA A 611 -30.63 28.28 -0.36
CA ALA A 611 -31.17 27.14 -1.11
C ALA A 611 -31.53 26.00 -0.15
N GLY A 612 -32.78 26.02 0.31
CA GLY A 612 -33.33 24.95 1.13
C GLY A 612 -33.42 23.61 0.37
N GLY A 613 -33.11 22.53 1.08
CA GLY A 613 -33.82 21.25 0.97
C GLY A 613 -33.66 20.44 -0.32
N ALA A 614 -32.47 19.91 -0.60
CA ALA A 614 -32.33 18.68 -1.37
C ALA A 614 -31.46 17.69 -0.58
N ALA A 615 -32.02 16.54 -0.20
CA ALA A 615 -31.27 15.49 0.46
C ALA A 615 -30.16 14.98 -0.48
N ALA A 616 -28.90 14.98 -0.02
CA ALA A 616 -27.79 14.46 -0.80
C ALA A 616 -28.03 12.97 -1.14
N ALA A 617 -27.66 12.55 -2.35
CA ALA A 617 -27.86 11.17 -2.80
C ALA A 617 -27.18 10.15 -1.85
N PRO A 618 -27.76 8.96 -1.64
CA PRO A 618 -27.15 7.91 -0.82
C PRO A 618 -25.70 7.61 -1.24
N GLY A 619 -24.78 7.61 -0.28
CA GLY A 619 -23.34 7.37 -0.52
C GLY A 619 -22.56 8.55 -1.11
N ALA A 620 -23.19 9.72 -1.31
CA ALA A 620 -22.53 10.88 -1.88
C ALA A 620 -21.42 11.43 -0.96
N ALA A 621 -20.31 11.80 -1.60
CA ALA A 621 -19.19 12.47 -0.97
C ALA A 621 -19.61 13.82 -0.38
N ARG A 622 -19.27 14.09 0.88
CA ARG A 622 -19.51 15.38 1.54
C ARG A 622 -18.19 16.11 1.80
N LEU A 623 -18.15 17.41 1.56
CA LEU A 623 -17.00 18.22 1.94
C LEU A 623 -17.03 18.54 3.44
N ASP A 624 -15.92 18.27 4.11
CA ASP A 624 -15.64 18.69 5.48
C ASP A 624 -14.46 19.68 5.41
N ALA A 625 -14.78 20.96 5.16
CA ALA A 625 -13.79 22.02 5.03
C ALA A 625 -12.97 22.21 6.30
N ALA A 626 -13.58 22.02 7.48
CA ALA A 626 -12.89 22.12 8.77
C ALA A 626 -11.81 21.05 8.93
N LYS A 627 -12.02 19.85 8.37
CA LYS A 627 -11.01 18.77 8.36
C LYS A 627 -10.17 18.70 7.09
N GLY A 628 -10.38 19.60 6.13
CA GLY A 628 -9.65 19.60 4.86
C GLY A 628 -9.84 18.30 4.05
N ALA A 629 -11.02 17.68 4.12
CA ALA A 629 -11.27 16.35 3.57
C ALA A 629 -12.63 16.20 2.89
N VAL A 630 -12.69 15.30 1.91
CA VAL A 630 -13.91 14.74 1.35
C VAL A 630 -14.28 13.51 2.18
N VAL A 631 -15.47 13.49 2.75
CA VAL A 631 -15.97 12.40 3.60
C VAL A 631 -16.90 11.50 2.79
N PHE A 632 -16.61 10.21 2.77
CA PHE A 632 -17.48 9.17 2.23
C PHE A 632 -18.04 8.34 3.37
N GLN A 633 -19.32 7.96 3.30
CA GLN A 633 -19.91 7.05 4.28
C GLN A 633 -19.83 5.62 3.77
N ARG A 634 -19.32 4.71 4.59
CA ARG A 634 -19.22 3.30 4.24
C ARG A 634 -20.16 2.47 5.10
N TYR A 635 -20.87 1.53 4.50
CA TYR A 635 -21.70 0.61 5.25
C TYR A 635 -20.86 -0.48 5.92
N TYR A 636 -21.14 -0.72 7.19
CA TYR A 636 -20.55 -1.77 8.02
C TYR A 636 -21.64 -2.41 8.89
N HIS A 637 -21.72 -3.72 8.87
CA HIS A 637 -22.36 -4.51 9.91
C HIS A 637 -21.31 -4.87 10.98
N LEU A 638 -21.46 -4.35 12.20
CA LEU A 638 -20.55 -4.68 13.32
C LEU A 638 -21.06 -5.92 14.03
N PHE A 639 -20.19 -6.93 14.09
CA PHE A 639 -20.52 -8.23 14.65
C PHE A 639 -20.39 -8.23 16.15
N GLU A 640 -21.38 -8.81 16.83
CA GLU A 640 -21.26 -9.13 18.25
C GLU A 640 -20.57 -10.47 18.48
N ARG A 641 -20.15 -10.72 19.72
CA ARG A 641 -19.52 -11.97 20.11
C ARG A 641 -20.46 -13.15 19.84
N GLY A 642 -19.98 -14.16 19.11
CA GLY A 642 -20.75 -15.37 18.81
C GLY A 642 -21.59 -15.27 17.52
N GLU A 643 -21.78 -14.08 16.96
CA GLU A 643 -22.60 -13.90 15.77
C GLU A 643 -21.97 -14.54 14.52
N LEU A 644 -20.66 -14.36 14.33
CA LEU A 644 -19.94 -14.93 13.20
C LEU A 644 -19.97 -16.46 13.25
N GLU A 645 -19.79 -17.04 14.43
CA GLU A 645 -19.85 -18.48 14.68
C GLU A 645 -21.25 -19.03 14.38
N ALA A 646 -22.30 -18.33 14.83
CA ALA A 646 -23.68 -18.70 14.55
C ALA A 646 -24.02 -18.62 13.05
N LEU A 647 -23.43 -17.68 12.31
CA LEU A 647 -23.57 -17.60 10.86
C LEU A 647 -22.86 -18.75 10.15
N VAL A 648 -21.62 -19.06 10.54
CA VAL A 648 -20.86 -20.20 9.99
C VAL A 648 -21.59 -21.52 10.26
N ALA A 649 -22.13 -21.72 11.46
CA ALA A 649 -22.86 -22.94 11.83
C ALA A 649 -24.13 -23.18 11.00
N ARG A 650 -24.70 -22.12 10.40
CA ARG A 650 -25.88 -22.20 9.53
C ARG A 650 -25.53 -22.55 8.08
N VAL A 651 -24.26 -22.54 7.70
CA VAL A 651 -23.81 -22.88 6.34
C VAL A 651 -23.70 -24.40 6.20
N PRO A 652 -24.51 -25.04 5.34
CA PRO A 652 -24.47 -26.49 5.19
C PRO A 652 -23.10 -27.00 4.73
N GLY A 653 -22.54 -27.98 5.44
CA GLY A 653 -21.24 -28.59 5.13
C GLY A 653 -20.02 -27.82 5.65
N ALA A 654 -20.21 -26.68 6.31
CA ALA A 654 -19.15 -25.99 7.04
C ALA A 654 -18.98 -26.60 8.44
N THR A 655 -17.74 -26.78 8.87
CA THR A 655 -17.40 -27.15 10.25
C THR A 655 -16.51 -26.09 10.85
N LEU A 656 -16.93 -25.45 11.94
CA LEU A 656 -16.12 -24.48 12.66
C LEU A 656 -14.90 -25.20 13.27
N VAL A 657 -13.69 -24.70 12.97
CA VAL A 657 -12.42 -25.26 13.45
C VAL A 657 -11.84 -24.43 14.59
N ASP A 658 -11.93 -23.10 14.46
CA ASP A 658 -11.40 -22.16 15.44
C ASP A 658 -12.20 -20.86 15.41
N SER A 659 -12.30 -20.17 16.55
CA SER A 659 -12.85 -18.82 16.64
C SER A 659 -12.09 -18.03 17.69
N PHE A 660 -11.72 -16.80 17.36
CA PHE A 660 -10.94 -15.95 18.24
C PHE A 660 -11.19 -14.47 17.98
N TYR A 661 -10.82 -13.65 18.96
CA TYR A 661 -10.81 -12.20 18.85
C TYR A 661 -9.39 -11.71 18.53
N ASP A 662 -9.24 -10.84 17.53
CA ASP A 662 -7.98 -10.16 17.19
C ASP A 662 -8.23 -8.66 16.99
N ARG A 663 -7.92 -7.88 18.03
CA ARG A 663 -7.84 -6.41 18.02
C ARG A 663 -8.98 -5.73 17.27
N SER A 664 -10.15 -5.65 17.90
CA SER A 664 -11.38 -5.10 17.34
C SER A 664 -12.02 -5.91 16.20
N ASN A 665 -11.62 -7.17 16.03
CA ASN A 665 -12.20 -8.07 15.02
C ASN A 665 -12.55 -9.43 15.62
N TRP A 666 -13.72 -9.95 15.25
CA TRP A 666 -14.07 -11.36 15.40
C TRP A 666 -13.54 -12.15 14.21
N CYS A 667 -12.94 -13.30 14.48
CA CYS A 667 -12.33 -14.16 13.46
C CYS A 667 -12.85 -15.58 13.60
N ALA A 668 -13.15 -16.23 12.48
CA ALA A 668 -13.52 -17.63 12.43
C ALA A 668 -12.73 -18.38 11.37
N VAL A 669 -12.28 -19.59 11.70
CA VAL A 669 -11.74 -20.56 10.76
C VAL A 669 -12.73 -21.70 10.65
N PHE A 670 -13.18 -21.99 9.43
CA PHE A 670 -14.04 -23.14 9.17
C PHE A 670 -13.52 -23.97 8.01
N GLU A 671 -13.90 -25.24 8.00
CA GLU A 671 -13.45 -26.25 7.05
C GLU A 671 -14.63 -26.81 6.26
N ARG A 672 -14.38 -27.19 5.00
CA ARG A 672 -15.33 -27.99 4.23
C ARG A 672 -15.25 -29.44 4.68
N ALA A 673 -16.35 -29.95 5.23
CA ALA A 673 -16.43 -31.36 5.64
C ALA A 673 -16.03 -32.30 4.49
N ALA A 674 -15.29 -33.36 4.83
CA ALA A 674 -15.05 -34.43 3.88
C ALA A 674 -16.39 -35.12 3.54
N ALA A 675 -16.61 -35.42 2.26
CA ALA A 675 -17.73 -36.29 1.89
C ALA A 675 -17.49 -37.64 2.57
N VAL A 676 -18.43 -38.04 3.42
CA VAL A 676 -18.42 -39.35 4.12
C VAL A 676 -18.70 -40.46 3.13
#